data_AF-A0A5C7PDK3-F1
#
_entry.id   AF-A0A5C7PDK3-F1
#
_cell.length_a   1.000
_cell.length_b   1.000
_cell.length_c   1.000
_cell.angle_alpha   90.00
_cell.angle_beta   90.00
_cell.angle_gamma   90.00
#
_symmetry.space_group_name_H-M   'P 1'
#
loop_
_entity.id
_entity.type
_entity.pdbx_description
1 polymer ?
#
loop_
_entity_poly.entity_id
_entity_poly.type
_entity_poly.pdbx_seq_one_letter_code
_entity_poly.pdbx_strand_id
1 'polypeptide(L)'
;MPQAIGAMGRARAVVVVGDTKQMPPTRAIGGAEDDDFEDDPDAVEETVEDQESILSECELARVPTLRLNWHYRSQDEALIAFSNRTYYDGDLSSFPTPSLGSGTTGVELRRIDGRYLRAGSHTQRVTDEVSAGPNTNPIEALAIVAEIKELIAADPEGTPSIGVVTFNEQQRRLILDLLDADDDPGLQRIRDEALMGPSEVLFVKALEQVQGDERDYVVFSVAFSAQPVKGGGTRIPLNFGKLTSLGGERRLNVAITRARRKNIVLCSFDPERLEAERSSFAGMKDLKEFLLYAQAGGGSGDGFGGPGGLGGLGGPASVDRHRDDIAEALRDRGLVVATDVGMSDFRLDLLLSHPDDPGTPLLPVLLDSPAWRSRMTVSDRDVLPKEVLTHVMGWKLIERVWWPSWLSDRDAVVEHLVAVVDRLHQVAVEEAAAARVAAEAGAAALAAERAASEAQDRNADGWDGTLAGLVAGPVEQPSAETTAEDAPPDGWQAADDVLEGRAATVTPEPAGRVDSGAGAPQAPAPADGLVPGEGEIPAYSRWTSRPVPAPDKAGPGQIAEALAEIVAAEGPMLTELAYRRYMAACGVSRLGRIIRWALDAAMTELIEAGRVVALDDGAVDLLRATVRLPDQPDVTLRQPGDRDLLAIPPSEVQALIRQLGLGEALDAGALDEAAKRRVLSFYGRSALTKAASRTLDDVVAYPAGAKAHTPPGGRVSDTT
;
A
#
# COMPACT_ATOMS: atom_id res chain seq x y z
N MET A 1 -13.84 -6.56 8.69
CA MET A 1 -14.13 -6.65 10.15
C MET A 1 -15.10 -7.78 10.56
N PRO A 2 -16.30 -7.95 9.97
CA PRO A 2 -17.33 -8.86 10.53
C PRO A 2 -16.96 -10.34 10.60
N GLN A 3 -16.10 -10.81 9.68
CA GLN A 3 -15.80 -12.24 9.51
C GLN A 3 -15.00 -12.85 10.68
N ALA A 4 -14.14 -12.07 11.34
CA ALA A 4 -13.25 -12.57 12.39
C ALA A 4 -13.85 -12.49 13.82
N ILE A 5 -14.85 -11.64 14.04
CA ILE A 5 -15.47 -11.44 15.37
C ILE A 5 -16.06 -12.74 15.93
N GLY A 6 -16.71 -13.55 15.08
CA GLY A 6 -17.27 -14.83 15.50
C GLY A 6 -16.23 -15.85 15.96
N ALA A 7 -15.04 -15.86 15.32
CA ALA A 7 -13.93 -16.70 15.72
C ALA A 7 -13.32 -16.20 17.04
N MET A 8 -13.11 -14.89 17.17
CA MET A 8 -12.58 -14.27 18.38
C MET A 8 -13.45 -14.51 19.61
N GLY A 9 -14.78 -14.38 19.47
CA GLY A 9 -15.73 -14.56 20.59
C GLY A 9 -15.81 -15.99 21.13
N ARG A 10 -15.38 -17.00 20.36
CA ARG A 10 -15.32 -18.41 20.80
C ARG A 10 -13.93 -18.84 21.29
N ALA A 11 -12.91 -18.04 21.03
CA ALA A 11 -11.54 -18.39 21.33
C ALA A 11 -11.18 -18.09 22.79
N ARG A 12 -10.28 -18.89 23.37
CA ARG A 12 -9.66 -18.59 24.68
C ARG A 12 -8.48 -17.63 24.57
N ALA A 13 -7.85 -17.58 23.40
CA ALA A 13 -6.76 -16.69 23.06
C ALA A 13 -6.86 -16.34 21.57
N VAL A 14 -6.52 -15.11 21.21
CA VAL A 14 -6.53 -14.61 19.83
C VAL A 14 -5.16 -14.05 19.52
N VAL A 15 -4.57 -14.50 18.42
CA VAL A 15 -3.36 -13.92 17.83
C VAL A 15 -3.75 -13.28 16.51
N VAL A 16 -3.52 -11.98 16.39
CA VAL A 16 -3.79 -11.23 15.16
C VAL A 16 -2.47 -11.04 14.43
N VAL A 17 -2.40 -11.50 13.18
CA VAL A 17 -1.21 -11.40 12.32
C VAL A 17 -1.56 -10.62 11.07
N GLY A 18 -0.69 -9.72 10.65
CA GLY A 18 -0.79 -9.01 9.40
C GLY A 18 0.23 -7.88 9.31
N ASP A 19 0.06 -7.04 8.29
CA ASP A 19 0.97 -5.93 8.00
C ASP A 19 0.17 -4.64 7.79
N THR A 20 0.38 -3.64 8.63
CA THR A 20 -0.32 -2.35 8.56
C THR A 20 0.17 -1.42 7.45
N LYS A 21 1.27 -1.79 6.79
CA LYS A 21 1.84 -1.09 5.63
C LYS A 21 1.35 -1.67 4.30
N GLN A 22 0.51 -2.71 4.32
CA GLN A 22 -0.11 -3.30 3.14
C GLN A 22 -1.57 -2.89 2.99
N MET A 23 -2.17 -3.29 1.87
CA MET A 23 -3.55 -3.00 1.54
C MET A 23 -4.51 -3.57 2.60
N PRO A 24 -5.39 -2.74 3.18
CA PRO A 24 -6.50 -3.22 4.00
C PRO A 24 -7.51 -4.00 3.13
N PRO A 25 -8.38 -4.83 3.74
CA PRO A 25 -9.34 -5.63 3.00
C PRO A 25 -10.34 -4.76 2.24
N THR A 26 -10.44 -4.95 0.92
CA THR A 26 -11.39 -4.27 0.04
C THR A 26 -12.81 -4.78 0.27
N ARG A 27 -13.82 -3.90 0.20
CA ARG A 27 -15.23 -4.34 0.19
C ARG A 27 -15.56 -4.98 -1.15
N ALA A 28 -15.79 -6.29 -1.18
CA ALA A 28 -16.61 -6.89 -2.23
C ALA A 28 -18.09 -6.56 -1.92
N ILE A 29 -18.54 -5.35 -2.27
CA ILE A 29 -19.98 -5.10 -2.38
C ILE A 29 -20.35 -5.41 -3.83
N GLY A 30 -21.25 -6.38 -4.03
CA GLY A 30 -21.92 -6.56 -5.31
C GLY A 30 -22.70 -5.30 -5.67
N GLY A 31 -22.21 -4.57 -6.66
CA GLY A 31 -22.97 -3.70 -7.52
C GLY A 31 -22.78 -4.24 -8.93
N ALA A 32 -23.89 -4.46 -9.64
CA ALA A 32 -23.85 -4.81 -11.04
C ALA A 32 -23.03 -3.79 -11.83
N GLU A 33 -22.42 -4.27 -12.90
CA GLU A 33 -21.91 -3.49 -14.02
C GLU A 33 -22.84 -2.31 -14.34
N ASP A 34 -22.52 -1.10 -13.88
CA ASP A 34 -23.02 0.15 -14.46
C ASP A 34 -21.82 0.83 -15.12
N ASP A 35 -21.50 0.33 -16.31
CA ASP A 35 -20.38 0.73 -17.19
C ASP A 35 -20.67 2.04 -17.97
N ASP A 36 -21.59 2.89 -17.48
CA ASP A 36 -22.14 4.02 -18.27
C ASP A 36 -21.95 5.43 -17.66
N PHE A 37 -21.11 5.59 -16.63
CA PHE A 37 -20.84 6.92 -16.04
C PHE A 37 -19.35 7.32 -15.94
N GLU A 38 -18.46 6.77 -16.78
CA GLU A 38 -17.00 7.06 -16.74
C GLU A 38 -16.53 8.33 -17.50
N ASP A 39 -17.41 9.25 -17.94
CA ASP A 39 -17.01 10.34 -18.86
C ASP A 39 -16.87 11.75 -18.23
N ASP A 40 -16.77 11.88 -16.90
CA ASP A 40 -16.44 13.16 -16.24
C ASP A 40 -15.03 13.15 -15.59
N PRO A 41 -14.03 13.81 -16.20
CA PRO A 41 -12.67 13.88 -15.66
C PRO A 41 -12.51 14.77 -14.41
N ASP A 42 -13.56 15.51 -14.01
CA ASP A 42 -13.60 16.27 -12.75
C ASP A 42 -14.42 15.57 -11.66
N ALA A 43 -15.00 14.39 -11.94
CA ALA A 43 -15.60 13.55 -10.92
C ALA A 43 -14.48 12.97 -10.03
N VAL A 44 -14.36 13.50 -8.82
CA VAL A 44 -13.63 12.83 -7.74
C VAL A 44 -14.36 11.52 -7.50
N GLU A 45 -13.80 10.42 -8.01
CA GLU A 45 -14.22 9.06 -7.65
C GLU A 45 -14.38 9.07 -6.13
N GLU A 46 -15.60 8.84 -5.63
CA GLU A 46 -15.90 8.78 -4.21
C GLU A 46 -15.20 7.51 -3.71
N THR A 47 -13.92 7.67 -3.40
CA THR A 47 -12.99 6.57 -3.13
C THR A 47 -13.53 5.82 -1.93
N VAL A 48 -14.00 4.61 -2.19
CA VAL A 48 -14.49 3.67 -1.17
C VAL A 48 -13.45 3.62 -0.06
N GLU A 49 -13.79 4.19 1.10
CA GLU A 49 -12.90 4.19 2.24
C GLU A 49 -12.55 2.74 2.60
N ASP A 50 -11.29 2.39 2.40
CA ASP A 50 -10.69 1.17 2.88
C ASP A 50 -11.04 1.00 4.37
N GLN A 51 -11.64 -0.14 4.76
CA GLN A 51 -12.00 -0.36 6.16
C GLN A 51 -10.76 -0.43 7.04
N GLU A 52 -10.84 0.13 8.24
CA GLU A 52 -9.85 -0.12 9.30
C GLU A 52 -9.82 -1.64 9.59
N SER A 53 -8.62 -2.22 9.54
CA SER A 53 -8.38 -3.64 9.81
C SER A 53 -8.44 -3.92 11.32
N ILE A 54 -8.74 -5.17 11.72
CA ILE A 54 -8.62 -5.60 13.13
C ILE A 54 -7.21 -5.34 13.64
N LEU A 55 -6.21 -5.47 12.75
CA LEU A 55 -4.84 -5.15 13.07
C LEU A 55 -4.65 -3.68 13.45
N SER A 56 -5.25 -2.77 12.68
CA SER A 56 -5.23 -1.32 12.97
C SER A 56 -5.92 -1.00 14.29
N GLU A 57 -7.04 -1.67 14.58
CA GLU A 57 -7.73 -1.54 15.88
C GLU A 57 -6.86 -2.05 17.05
N CYS A 58 -6.13 -3.16 16.86
CA CYS A 58 -5.22 -3.68 17.88
C CYS A 58 -4.06 -2.72 18.16
N GLU A 59 -3.52 -2.05 17.13
CA GLU A 59 -2.50 -1.00 17.29
C GLU A 59 -3.05 0.20 18.05
N LEU A 60 -4.25 0.68 17.71
CA LEU A 60 -4.91 1.79 18.41
C LEU A 60 -5.20 1.44 19.88
N ALA A 61 -5.62 0.20 20.14
CA ALA A 61 -5.84 -0.32 21.49
C ALA A 61 -4.55 -0.64 22.25
N ARG A 62 -3.36 -0.46 21.63
CA ARG A 62 -2.04 -0.76 22.19
C ARG A 62 -1.90 -2.19 22.70
N VAL A 63 -2.47 -3.14 21.97
CA VAL A 63 -2.21 -4.57 22.20
C VAL A 63 -0.70 -4.82 22.04
N PRO A 64 -0.06 -5.63 22.89
CA PRO A 64 1.36 -5.94 22.73
C PRO A 64 1.66 -6.53 21.34
N THR A 65 2.55 -5.87 20.60
CA THR A 65 2.93 -6.26 19.24
C THR A 65 4.32 -6.89 19.23
N LEU A 66 4.45 -8.02 18.54
CA LEU A 66 5.74 -8.63 18.21
C LEU A 66 6.01 -8.39 16.72
N ARG A 67 7.18 -7.82 16.41
CA ARG A 67 7.60 -7.56 15.03
C ARG A 67 8.42 -8.73 14.52
N LEU A 68 8.13 -9.18 13.30
CA LEU A 68 8.94 -10.13 12.56
C LEU A 68 9.84 -9.33 11.62
N ASN A 69 11.13 -9.26 11.95
CA ASN A 69 12.06 -8.37 11.26
C ASN A 69 12.79 -9.06 10.10
N TRP A 70 12.75 -10.38 9.97
CA TRP A 70 13.44 -11.08 8.89
C TRP A 70 12.62 -11.09 7.60
N HIS A 71 13.21 -10.56 6.52
CA HIS A 71 12.67 -10.67 5.17
C HIS A 71 13.51 -11.64 4.33
N TYR A 72 12.90 -12.75 3.94
CA TYR A 72 13.56 -13.82 3.18
C TYR A 72 12.74 -14.26 1.96
N ARG A 73 11.80 -13.42 1.51
CA ARG A 73 11.01 -13.69 0.29
C ARG A 73 11.78 -13.30 -0.97
N SER A 74 12.42 -12.13 -0.94
CA SER A 74 13.17 -11.60 -2.07
C SER A 74 14.54 -12.24 -2.14
N GLN A 75 14.93 -12.73 -3.31
CA GLN A 75 16.25 -13.32 -3.62
C GLN A 75 17.31 -12.24 -3.94
N ASP A 76 16.96 -10.97 -3.75
CA ASP A 76 17.85 -9.81 -3.87
C ASP A 76 17.35 -8.72 -2.92
N GLU A 77 18.26 -8.15 -2.13
CA GLU A 77 17.93 -7.08 -1.17
C GLU A 77 17.37 -5.83 -1.84
N ALA A 78 17.79 -5.56 -3.08
CA ALA A 78 17.34 -4.38 -3.81
C ALA A 78 15.81 -4.37 -4.02
N LEU A 79 15.17 -5.53 -4.05
CA LEU A 79 13.72 -5.65 -4.20
C LEU A 79 12.95 -5.10 -2.98
N ILE A 80 13.49 -5.27 -1.77
CA ILE A 80 12.84 -4.84 -0.53
C ILE A 80 13.44 -3.55 0.03
N ALA A 81 14.66 -3.17 -0.33
CA ALA A 81 15.39 -2.06 0.28
C ALA A 81 14.66 -0.72 0.22
N PHE A 82 13.99 -0.42 -0.90
CA PHE A 82 13.14 0.77 -0.98
C PHE A 82 11.98 0.70 0.01
N SER A 83 11.21 -0.41 0.00
CA SER A 83 10.06 -0.60 0.85
C SER A 83 10.43 -0.60 2.34
N ASN A 84 11.54 -1.26 2.71
CA ASN A 84 12.08 -1.29 4.06
C ASN A 84 12.36 0.13 4.59
N ARG A 85 13.06 0.95 3.81
CA ARG A 85 13.39 2.33 4.18
C ARG A 85 12.15 3.23 4.27
N THR A 86 11.24 3.11 3.31
CA THR A 86 10.09 4.02 3.18
C THR A 86 8.94 3.67 4.13
N TYR A 87 8.69 2.37 4.37
CA TYR A 87 7.49 1.91 5.08
C TYR A 87 7.78 1.24 6.43
N TYR A 88 8.98 0.69 6.62
CA TYR A 88 9.35 -0.10 7.81
C TYR A 88 10.53 0.48 8.59
N ASP A 89 10.86 1.76 8.39
CA ASP A 89 11.92 2.49 9.10
C ASP A 89 13.33 1.88 8.98
N GLY A 90 13.54 0.95 8.03
CA GLY A 90 14.79 0.20 7.88
C GLY A 90 14.97 -0.97 8.86
N ASP A 91 13.92 -1.34 9.59
CA ASP A 91 13.99 -2.37 10.64
C ASP A 91 13.92 -3.82 10.10
N LEU A 92 13.69 -4.02 8.80
CA LEU A 92 13.72 -5.36 8.20
C LEU A 92 15.14 -5.79 7.84
N SER A 93 15.53 -6.97 8.29
CA SER A 93 16.77 -7.67 7.95
C SER A 93 16.61 -8.44 6.64
N SER A 94 17.41 -8.10 5.64
CA SER A 94 17.51 -8.78 4.34
C SER A 94 18.89 -9.41 4.14
N PHE A 95 19.02 -10.28 3.15
CA PHE A 95 20.25 -11.05 2.93
C PHE A 95 20.85 -10.77 1.54
N PRO A 96 22.16 -10.54 1.44
CA PRO A 96 22.81 -10.30 0.15
C PRO A 96 22.79 -11.54 -0.75
N THR A 97 22.82 -11.32 -2.06
CA THR A 97 22.74 -12.36 -3.11
C THR A 97 24.08 -12.59 -3.82
N PRO A 98 24.39 -13.77 -4.38
CA PRO A 98 25.58 -13.98 -5.22
C PRO A 98 25.57 -13.18 -6.53
N SER A 99 24.41 -12.68 -6.98
CA SER A 99 24.28 -11.86 -8.19
C SER A 99 24.44 -10.35 -7.94
N LEU A 100 25.05 -9.94 -6.81
CA LEU A 100 25.23 -8.53 -6.50
C LEU A 100 25.96 -7.80 -7.65
N GLY A 101 25.31 -6.78 -8.22
CA GLY A 101 25.88 -5.96 -9.28
C GLY A 101 25.88 -6.60 -10.69
N SER A 102 25.42 -7.85 -10.86
CA SER A 102 25.31 -8.47 -12.19
C SER A 102 24.14 -7.92 -13.02
N GLY A 103 23.16 -7.28 -12.36
CA GLY A 103 21.91 -6.83 -12.97
C GLY A 103 20.94 -7.98 -13.32
N THR A 104 21.25 -9.23 -12.97
CA THR A 104 20.38 -10.40 -13.25
C THR A 104 19.22 -10.51 -12.25
N THR A 105 19.35 -9.92 -11.07
CA THR A 105 18.35 -9.86 -10.00
C THR A 105 18.17 -8.41 -9.53
N GLY A 106 17.17 -8.16 -8.69
CA GLY A 106 16.96 -6.84 -8.09
C GLY A 106 15.96 -5.98 -8.87
N VAL A 107 16.15 -4.66 -8.84
CA VAL A 107 15.23 -3.68 -9.47
C VAL A 107 15.94 -2.94 -10.59
N GLU A 108 15.30 -2.86 -11.75
CA GLU A 108 15.81 -2.16 -12.92
C GLU A 108 14.69 -1.32 -13.55
N LEU A 109 15.03 -0.11 -14.03
CA LEU A 109 14.13 0.70 -14.83
C LEU A 109 14.60 0.75 -16.29
N ARG A 110 13.71 0.35 -17.21
CA ARG A 110 13.91 0.48 -18.66
C ARG A 110 13.12 1.65 -19.22
N ARG A 111 13.83 2.52 -19.93
CA ARG A 111 13.23 3.70 -20.57
C ARG A 111 12.70 3.34 -21.94
N ILE A 112 11.41 3.58 -22.13
CA ILE A 112 10.72 3.37 -23.41
C ILE A 112 10.31 4.71 -23.98
N ASP A 113 10.42 4.90 -25.29
CA ASP A 113 9.89 6.10 -25.96
C ASP A 113 8.40 5.92 -26.25
N GLY A 114 7.64 5.69 -25.17
CA GLY A 114 6.21 5.42 -25.23
C GLY A 114 5.35 6.68 -25.24
N ARG A 115 4.14 6.57 -25.76
CA ARG A 115 3.17 7.67 -25.83
C ARG A 115 1.84 7.23 -25.24
N TYR A 116 1.45 7.90 -24.16
CA TYR A 116 0.15 7.71 -23.53
C TYR A 116 -0.96 8.37 -24.36
N LEU A 117 -1.92 7.55 -24.81
CA LEU A 117 -3.14 7.96 -25.47
C LEU A 117 -4.12 8.44 -24.40
N ARG A 118 -4.59 9.69 -24.46
CA ARG A 118 -5.54 10.24 -23.47
C ARG A 118 -7.00 9.92 -23.84
N ALA A 119 -7.90 10.15 -22.89
CA ALA A 119 -9.33 10.35 -23.15
C ALA A 119 -9.55 11.25 -24.39
N GLY A 120 -10.38 10.78 -25.32
CA GLY A 120 -10.66 11.43 -26.60
C GLY A 120 -9.63 11.20 -27.72
N SER A 121 -8.55 10.44 -27.48
CA SER A 121 -7.64 10.00 -28.55
C SER A 121 -8.33 8.96 -29.45
N HIS A 122 -8.08 9.02 -30.76
CA HIS A 122 -8.55 7.98 -31.66
C HIS A 122 -7.85 6.66 -31.36
N THR A 123 -8.62 5.57 -31.45
CA THR A 123 -8.09 4.22 -31.43
C THR A 123 -7.01 4.06 -32.49
N GLN A 124 -5.85 3.58 -32.07
CA GLN A 124 -4.71 3.35 -32.95
C GLN A 124 -4.54 1.85 -33.17
N ARG A 125 -4.42 1.41 -34.43
CA ARG A 125 -4.06 0.03 -34.73
C ARG A 125 -2.63 -0.24 -34.26
N VAL A 126 -2.44 -1.29 -33.46
CA VAL A 126 -1.14 -1.69 -32.91
C VAL A 126 -0.59 -2.89 -33.68
N THR A 127 -1.41 -3.92 -33.85
CA THR A 127 -1.16 -5.09 -34.71
C THR A 127 -2.33 -5.24 -35.69
N ASP A 128 -2.28 -6.23 -36.58
CA ASP A 128 -3.40 -6.48 -37.50
C ASP A 128 -4.70 -6.86 -36.77
N GLU A 129 -4.59 -7.42 -35.57
CA GLU A 129 -5.70 -7.92 -34.75
C GLU A 129 -6.02 -7.02 -33.55
N VAL A 130 -5.03 -6.31 -33.00
CA VAL A 130 -5.17 -5.54 -31.75
C VAL A 130 -5.08 -4.04 -32.00
N SER A 131 -5.99 -3.30 -31.37
CA SER A 131 -6.03 -1.84 -31.43
C SER A 131 -6.04 -1.22 -30.03
N ALA A 132 -5.24 -0.17 -29.83
CA ALA A 132 -5.12 0.54 -28.57
C ALA A 132 -6.12 1.68 -28.49
N GLY A 133 -6.95 1.64 -27.44
CA GLY A 133 -7.91 2.68 -27.10
C GLY A 133 -7.30 3.81 -26.25
N PRO A 134 -8.11 4.80 -25.86
CA PRO A 134 -7.69 5.83 -24.93
C PRO A 134 -7.26 5.22 -23.58
N ASN A 135 -6.47 5.99 -22.82
CA ASN A 135 -5.89 5.64 -21.53
C ASN A 135 -4.87 4.49 -21.55
N THR A 136 -4.23 4.26 -22.70
CA THR A 136 -3.22 3.22 -22.88
C THR A 136 -1.91 3.78 -23.41
N ASN A 137 -0.84 3.00 -23.32
CA ASN A 137 0.44 3.25 -23.97
C ASN A 137 0.83 2.01 -24.78
N PRO A 138 0.52 1.99 -26.10
CA PRO A 138 0.72 0.82 -26.93
C PRO A 138 2.19 0.44 -27.11
N ILE A 139 3.09 1.42 -27.15
CA ILE A 139 4.54 1.17 -27.31
C ILE A 139 5.07 0.47 -26.05
N GLU A 140 4.65 0.93 -24.88
CA GLU A 140 5.01 0.27 -23.62
C GLU A 140 4.39 -1.13 -23.50
N ALA A 141 3.14 -1.32 -23.93
CA ALA A 141 2.48 -2.62 -23.95
C ALA A 141 3.20 -3.64 -24.84
N LEU A 142 3.63 -3.23 -26.04
CA LEU A 142 4.46 -4.06 -26.92
C LEU A 142 5.82 -4.39 -26.30
N ALA A 143 6.45 -3.41 -25.64
CA ALA A 143 7.72 -3.63 -24.94
C ALA A 143 7.59 -4.65 -23.80
N ILE A 144 6.45 -4.67 -23.09
CA ILE A 144 6.16 -5.68 -22.05
C ILE A 144 6.08 -7.07 -22.67
N VAL A 145 5.36 -7.26 -23.77
CA VAL A 145 5.26 -8.58 -24.42
C VAL A 145 6.64 -9.03 -24.92
N ALA A 146 7.43 -8.13 -25.48
CA ALA A 146 8.80 -8.40 -25.88
C ALA A 146 9.68 -8.80 -24.67
N GLU A 147 9.58 -8.08 -23.55
CA GLU A 147 10.29 -8.41 -22.30
C GLU A 147 9.96 -9.82 -21.80
N ILE A 148 8.67 -10.18 -21.81
CA ILE A 148 8.23 -11.52 -21.38
C ILE A 148 8.87 -12.59 -22.26
N LYS A 149 8.93 -12.38 -23.58
CA LYS A 149 9.60 -13.29 -24.51
C LYS A 149 11.10 -13.38 -24.26
N GLU A 150 11.76 -12.26 -23.97
CA GLU A 150 13.18 -12.25 -23.60
C GLU A 150 13.42 -13.06 -22.32
N LEU A 151 12.58 -12.89 -21.30
CA LEU A 151 12.67 -13.65 -20.05
C LEU A 151 12.48 -15.15 -20.26
N ILE A 152 11.52 -15.55 -21.11
CA ILE A 152 11.31 -16.95 -21.48
C ILE A 152 12.54 -17.51 -22.21
N ALA A 153 13.11 -16.75 -23.15
CA ALA A 153 14.27 -17.19 -23.91
C ALA A 153 15.56 -17.26 -23.09
N ALA A 154 15.67 -16.44 -22.05
CA ALA A 154 16.84 -16.35 -21.18
C ALA A 154 16.90 -17.45 -20.09
N ASP A 155 15.84 -18.23 -19.90
CA ASP A 155 15.80 -19.32 -18.92
C ASP A 155 15.91 -20.70 -19.60
N PRO A 156 17.12 -21.26 -19.74
CA PRO A 156 17.32 -22.59 -20.33
C PRO A 156 17.00 -23.74 -19.37
N GLU A 157 16.78 -23.48 -18.07
CA GLU A 157 16.59 -24.51 -17.03
C GLU A 157 15.12 -24.67 -16.59
N GLY A 158 14.25 -23.72 -16.92
CA GLY A 158 12.82 -23.78 -16.56
C GLY A 158 11.96 -22.74 -17.26
N THR A 159 10.65 -22.84 -17.06
CA THR A 159 9.71 -21.82 -17.52
C THR A 159 9.56 -20.78 -16.40
N PRO A 160 9.94 -19.51 -16.62
CA PRO A 160 9.96 -18.52 -15.56
C PRO A 160 8.54 -18.17 -15.10
N SER A 161 8.41 -17.95 -13.80
CA SER A 161 7.21 -17.42 -13.17
C SER A 161 7.14 -15.91 -13.35
N ILE A 162 6.16 -15.43 -14.12
CA ILE A 162 6.07 -14.03 -14.56
C ILE A 162 4.76 -13.41 -14.09
N GLY A 163 4.82 -12.16 -13.64
CA GLY A 163 3.65 -11.33 -13.34
C GLY A 163 3.78 -9.96 -13.98
N VAL A 164 2.68 -9.43 -14.49
CA VAL A 164 2.61 -8.08 -15.04
C VAL A 164 1.70 -7.24 -14.16
N VAL A 165 2.18 -6.08 -13.74
CA VAL A 165 1.41 -5.12 -12.95
C VAL A 165 1.29 -3.81 -13.71
N THR A 166 0.07 -3.29 -13.84
CA THR A 166 -0.21 -2.03 -14.55
C THR A 166 -0.83 -0.99 -13.61
N PHE A 167 -0.63 0.30 -13.89
CA PHE A 167 -1.30 1.36 -13.13
C PHE A 167 -2.81 1.46 -13.37
N ASN A 168 -3.27 1.09 -14.57
CA ASN A 168 -4.67 1.22 -14.95
C ASN A 168 -5.17 -0.05 -15.65
N GLU A 169 -6.50 -0.18 -15.68
CA GLU A 169 -7.21 -1.34 -16.22
C GLU A 169 -7.14 -1.40 -17.75
N GLN A 170 -7.20 -0.24 -18.42
CA GLN A 170 -7.18 -0.16 -19.88
C GLN A 170 -5.85 -0.67 -20.45
N GLN A 171 -4.72 -0.37 -19.79
CA GLN A 171 -3.40 -0.90 -20.14
C GLN A 171 -3.33 -2.41 -19.86
N ARG A 172 -3.93 -2.88 -18.76
CA ARG A 172 -4.01 -4.33 -18.44
C ARG A 172 -4.67 -5.08 -19.58
N ARG A 173 -5.83 -4.59 -20.04
CA ARG A 173 -6.60 -5.18 -21.13
C ARG A 173 -5.82 -5.18 -22.44
N LEU A 174 -5.18 -4.07 -22.78
CA LEU A 174 -4.34 -4.00 -24.00
C LEU A 174 -3.20 -5.04 -23.98
N ILE A 175 -2.55 -5.24 -22.84
CA ILE A 175 -1.49 -6.25 -22.72
C ILE A 175 -2.06 -7.66 -22.86
N LEU A 176 -3.21 -7.94 -22.26
CA LEU A 176 -3.90 -9.23 -22.43
C LEU A 176 -4.27 -9.49 -23.89
N ASP A 177 -4.87 -8.51 -24.57
CA ASP A 177 -5.24 -8.62 -25.98
C ASP A 177 -3.99 -8.88 -26.87
N LEU A 178 -2.85 -8.24 -26.56
CA LEU A 178 -1.59 -8.49 -27.26
C LEU A 178 -1.01 -9.88 -26.98
N LEU A 179 -1.13 -10.38 -25.74
CA LEU A 179 -0.71 -11.73 -25.38
C LEU A 179 -1.62 -12.81 -25.99
N ASP A 180 -2.91 -12.50 -26.20
CA ASP A 180 -3.90 -13.38 -26.83
C ASP A 180 -3.69 -13.50 -28.34
N ALA A 181 -3.30 -12.40 -29.00
CA ALA A 181 -3.03 -12.37 -30.43
C ALA A 181 -1.64 -12.91 -30.82
N ASP A 182 -0.83 -13.38 -29.85
CA ASP A 182 0.53 -13.85 -30.08
C ASP A 182 0.62 -15.37 -29.94
N ASP A 183 0.90 -16.06 -31.05
CA ASP A 183 0.97 -17.52 -31.14
C ASP A 183 2.29 -18.12 -30.63
N ASP A 184 3.15 -17.34 -29.96
CA ASP A 184 4.41 -17.85 -29.41
C ASP A 184 4.18 -19.00 -28.41
N PRO A 185 4.77 -20.19 -28.63
CA PRO A 185 4.56 -21.34 -27.76
C PRO A 185 5.01 -21.10 -26.31
N GLY A 186 6.02 -20.26 -26.09
CA GLY A 186 6.50 -19.88 -24.77
C GLY A 186 5.46 -19.07 -24.01
N LEU A 187 4.80 -18.12 -24.67
CA LEU A 187 3.69 -17.35 -24.09
C LEU A 187 2.50 -18.24 -23.73
N GLN A 188 2.13 -19.18 -24.60
CA GLN A 188 1.06 -20.14 -24.29
C GLN A 188 1.40 -21.00 -23.08
N ARG A 189 2.67 -21.41 -22.96
CA ARG A 189 3.17 -22.23 -21.86
C ARG A 189 3.06 -21.55 -20.50
N ILE A 190 3.50 -20.30 -20.37
CA ILE A 190 3.44 -19.55 -19.10
C ILE A 190 2.00 -19.21 -18.68
N ARG A 191 1.05 -19.25 -19.63
CA ARG A 191 -0.37 -18.97 -19.40
C ARG A 191 -1.19 -20.21 -19.11
N ASP A 192 -0.64 -21.40 -19.33
CA ASP A 192 -1.31 -22.66 -19.04
C ASP A 192 -1.21 -23.01 -17.56
N GLU A 193 -2.32 -22.84 -16.83
CA GLU A 193 -2.42 -23.17 -15.42
C GLU A 193 -2.20 -24.67 -15.13
N ALA A 194 -2.54 -25.56 -16.06
CA ALA A 194 -2.32 -26.99 -15.87
C ALA A 194 -0.83 -27.36 -15.90
N LEU A 195 -0.02 -26.57 -16.62
CA LEU A 195 1.41 -26.78 -16.75
C LEU A 195 2.23 -26.05 -15.67
N MET A 196 1.86 -24.81 -15.37
CA MET A 196 2.58 -23.97 -14.39
C MET A 196 2.07 -24.17 -12.96
N GLY A 197 0.80 -24.52 -12.79
CA GLY A 197 0.09 -24.50 -11.53
C GLY A 197 -0.45 -23.11 -11.16
N PRO A 198 -1.44 -23.03 -10.25
CA PRO A 198 -2.14 -21.78 -9.93
C PRO A 198 -1.26 -20.66 -9.38
N SER A 199 -0.16 -21.02 -8.70
CA SER A 199 0.75 -20.07 -8.07
C SER A 199 1.85 -19.53 -8.98
N GLU A 200 2.10 -20.15 -10.15
CA GLU A 200 3.22 -19.78 -11.03
C GLU A 200 2.76 -19.37 -12.45
N VAL A 201 1.48 -19.57 -12.79
CA VAL A 201 0.87 -19.11 -14.05
C VAL A 201 0.98 -17.59 -14.23
N LEU A 202 1.17 -17.11 -15.46
CA LEU A 202 1.22 -15.68 -15.77
C LEU A 202 -0.03 -14.97 -15.22
N PHE A 203 0.19 -13.88 -14.48
CA PHE A 203 -0.88 -12.94 -14.18
C PHE A 203 -0.61 -11.59 -14.86
N VAL A 204 -1.69 -10.90 -15.23
CA VAL A 204 -1.67 -9.49 -15.62
C VAL A 204 -2.73 -8.79 -14.78
N LYS A 205 -2.32 -7.94 -13.83
CA LYS A 205 -3.21 -7.32 -12.84
C LYS A 205 -3.02 -5.81 -12.79
N ALA A 206 -4.12 -5.07 -12.64
CA ALA A 206 -4.03 -3.65 -12.32
C ALA A 206 -3.62 -3.47 -10.86
N LEU A 207 -3.00 -2.34 -10.51
CA LEU A 207 -2.45 -2.01 -9.20
C LEU A 207 -3.42 -2.33 -8.03
N GLU A 208 -4.71 -2.17 -8.27
CA GLU A 208 -5.80 -2.34 -7.31
C GLU A 208 -6.15 -3.80 -7.00
N GLN A 209 -5.80 -4.70 -7.93
CA GLN A 209 -6.14 -6.12 -7.91
C GLN A 209 -4.94 -6.98 -7.47
N VAL A 210 -3.76 -6.37 -7.35
CA VAL A 210 -2.54 -7.05 -6.92
C VAL A 210 -2.60 -7.27 -5.42
N GLN A 211 -2.86 -8.52 -5.00
CA GLN A 211 -2.82 -8.89 -3.60
C GLN A 211 -2.48 -10.37 -3.45
N GLY A 212 -1.45 -10.68 -2.67
CA GLY A 212 -1.09 -12.06 -2.33
C GLY A 212 -0.43 -12.87 -3.45
N ASP A 213 -0.47 -12.42 -4.70
CA ASP A 213 0.28 -13.06 -5.79
C ASP A 213 1.74 -12.63 -5.81
N GLU A 214 2.64 -13.55 -6.09
CA GLU A 214 4.08 -13.30 -6.23
C GLU A 214 4.63 -14.09 -7.41
N ARG A 215 5.63 -13.54 -8.08
CA ARG A 215 6.28 -14.17 -9.24
C ARG A 215 7.77 -13.95 -9.18
N ASP A 216 8.53 -14.80 -9.85
CA ASP A 216 9.99 -14.62 -9.92
C ASP A 216 10.34 -13.30 -10.58
N TYR A 217 9.67 -13.02 -11.70
CA TYR A 217 9.83 -11.79 -12.46
C TYR A 217 8.52 -11.02 -12.41
N VAL A 218 8.60 -9.75 -12.01
CA VAL A 218 7.47 -8.82 -12.13
C VAL A 218 7.84 -7.72 -13.11
N VAL A 219 7.02 -7.55 -14.13
CA VAL A 219 7.12 -6.45 -15.10
C VAL A 219 6.11 -5.39 -14.72
N PHE A 220 6.58 -4.23 -14.31
CA PHE A 220 5.76 -3.13 -13.82
C PHE A 220 5.61 -2.04 -14.89
N SER A 221 4.40 -1.88 -15.42
CA SER A 221 4.06 -0.88 -16.44
C SER A 221 3.60 0.41 -15.81
N VAL A 222 4.35 1.49 -16.03
CA VAL A 222 3.95 2.85 -15.63
C VAL A 222 2.84 3.40 -16.53
N ALA A 223 2.86 3.05 -17.81
CA ALA A 223 1.97 3.47 -18.91
C ALA A 223 2.00 4.97 -19.24
N PHE A 224 2.04 5.87 -18.25
CA PHE A 224 2.02 7.31 -18.49
C PHE A 224 3.29 7.78 -19.21
N SER A 225 3.16 8.86 -20.00
CA SER A 225 4.28 9.48 -20.72
C SER A 225 4.28 11.00 -20.54
N ALA A 226 5.41 11.64 -20.87
CA ALA A 226 5.47 13.10 -20.90
C ALA A 226 4.56 13.65 -22.00
N GLN A 227 3.83 14.73 -21.71
CA GLN A 227 2.81 15.27 -22.60
C GLN A 227 3.05 16.73 -22.92
N PRO A 228 2.78 17.17 -24.17
CA PRO A 228 2.93 18.57 -24.54
C PRO A 228 1.93 19.46 -23.77
N VAL A 229 2.40 20.63 -23.32
CA VAL A 229 1.58 21.61 -22.59
C VAL A 229 1.25 22.80 -23.50
N LYS A 230 0.05 23.38 -23.36
CA LYS A 230 -0.32 24.65 -24.01
C LYS A 230 0.64 25.75 -23.51
N GLY A 231 1.58 26.15 -24.37
CA GLY A 231 2.66 27.10 -24.03
C GLY A 231 4.07 26.64 -24.43
N GLY A 232 4.22 25.38 -24.88
CA GLY A 232 5.52 24.79 -25.22
C GLY A 232 6.12 24.00 -24.07
N GLY A 233 6.88 22.94 -24.39
CA GLY A 233 7.44 22.00 -23.42
C GLY A 233 6.57 20.77 -23.15
N THR A 234 7.08 19.84 -22.35
CA THR A 234 6.39 18.61 -21.95
C THR A 234 6.29 18.52 -20.42
N ARG A 235 5.17 17.98 -19.93
CA ARG A 235 4.91 17.75 -18.51
C ARG A 235 4.28 16.38 -18.31
N ILE A 236 4.63 15.73 -17.21
CA ILE A 236 4.03 14.44 -16.83
C ILE A 236 2.76 14.74 -16.01
N PRO A 237 1.62 14.09 -16.31
CA PRO A 237 0.44 14.16 -15.46
C PRO A 237 0.74 13.81 -14.01
N LEU A 238 -0.05 14.38 -13.09
CA LEU A 238 0.01 14.02 -11.66
C LEU A 238 -1.24 13.24 -11.23
N ASN A 239 -2.07 12.81 -12.18
CA ASN A 239 -3.23 11.96 -11.91
C ASN A 239 -2.87 10.54 -12.35
N PHE A 240 -2.44 9.71 -11.38
CA PHE A 240 -2.06 8.31 -11.57
C PHE A 240 -3.16 7.38 -11.02
N GLY A 241 -4.43 7.78 -11.18
CA GLY A 241 -5.59 7.02 -10.72
C GLY A 241 -5.55 6.80 -9.20
N LYS A 242 -5.69 5.53 -8.76
CA LYS A 242 -5.75 5.15 -7.34
C LYS A 242 -4.42 5.22 -6.60
N LEU A 243 -3.32 5.59 -7.28
CA LEU A 243 -2.08 6.00 -6.59
C LEU A 243 -2.20 7.42 -6.01
N THR A 244 -2.99 8.28 -6.66
CA THR A 244 -3.21 9.68 -6.25
C THR A 244 -4.43 9.85 -5.36
N SER A 245 -4.73 8.82 -4.56
CA SER A 245 -5.77 8.81 -3.53
C SER A 245 -5.18 8.41 -2.17
N LEU A 246 -5.98 8.50 -1.11
CA LEU A 246 -5.59 8.04 0.22
C LEU A 246 -5.29 6.52 0.19
N GLY A 247 -4.19 6.09 0.82
CA GLY A 247 -3.75 4.70 0.80
C GLY A 247 -3.02 4.29 -0.49
N GLY A 248 -2.81 5.20 -1.44
CA GLY A 248 -2.03 4.94 -2.66
C GLY A 248 -0.61 4.45 -2.36
N GLU A 249 0.00 4.92 -1.27
CA GLU A 249 1.31 4.45 -0.79
C GLU A 249 1.31 2.95 -0.45
N ARG A 250 0.21 2.43 0.10
CA ARG A 250 0.06 0.99 0.41
C ARG A 250 -0.10 0.16 -0.85
N ARG A 251 -0.86 0.66 -1.84
CA ARG A 251 -0.99 0.03 -3.17
C ARG A 251 0.36 -0.08 -3.86
N LEU A 252 1.14 1.00 -3.83
CA LEU A 252 2.50 1.00 -4.36
C LEU A 252 3.40 0.00 -3.62
N ASN A 253 3.42 0.03 -2.29
CA ASN A 253 4.21 -0.90 -1.48
C ASN A 253 3.89 -2.36 -1.81
N VAL A 254 2.60 -2.69 -1.92
CA VAL A 254 2.17 -4.03 -2.32
C VAL A 254 2.70 -4.36 -3.70
N ALA A 255 2.51 -3.50 -4.70
CA ALA A 255 2.90 -3.81 -6.07
C ALA A 255 4.41 -3.98 -6.28
N ILE A 256 5.24 -3.13 -5.67
CA ILE A 256 6.70 -3.19 -5.86
C ILE A 256 7.36 -4.38 -5.15
N THR A 257 6.66 -5.01 -4.18
CA THR A 257 7.16 -6.14 -3.38
C THR A 257 6.68 -7.52 -3.88
N ARG A 258 6.11 -7.58 -5.10
CA ARG A 258 5.60 -8.85 -5.68
C ARG A 258 6.67 -9.73 -6.33
N ALA A 259 7.84 -9.18 -6.65
CA ALA A 259 8.92 -9.91 -7.28
C ALA A 259 9.74 -10.71 -6.26
N ARG A 260 9.99 -12.00 -6.57
CA ARG A 260 10.97 -12.82 -5.82
C ARG A 260 12.39 -12.59 -6.32
N ARG A 261 12.62 -12.48 -7.63
CA ARG A 261 13.97 -12.41 -8.24
C ARG A 261 14.29 -11.06 -8.89
N LYS A 262 13.38 -10.54 -9.73
CA LYS A 262 13.62 -9.30 -10.46
C LYS A 262 12.34 -8.49 -10.68
N ASN A 263 12.43 -7.19 -10.48
CA ASN A 263 11.37 -6.22 -10.80
C ASN A 263 11.87 -5.30 -11.93
N ILE A 264 11.20 -5.38 -13.09
CA ILE A 264 11.54 -4.62 -14.29
C ILE A 264 10.47 -3.55 -14.48
N VAL A 265 10.87 -2.29 -14.32
CA VAL A 265 9.97 -1.15 -14.42
C VAL A 265 10.09 -0.53 -15.81
N LEU A 266 9.01 -0.54 -16.59
CA LEU A 266 8.96 0.11 -17.89
C LEU A 266 8.35 1.51 -17.71
N CYS A 267 9.13 2.53 -18.10
CA CYS A 267 8.73 3.92 -17.90
C CYS A 267 8.94 4.76 -19.16
N SER A 268 7.88 5.45 -19.57
CA SER A 268 7.85 6.27 -20.78
C SER A 268 8.22 7.76 -20.55
N PHE A 269 8.82 8.09 -19.40
CA PHE A 269 9.29 9.43 -19.08
C PHE A 269 10.46 9.42 -18.11
N ASP A 270 11.07 10.59 -17.92
CA ASP A 270 12.20 10.77 -17.03
C ASP A 270 11.75 10.97 -15.58
N PRO A 271 12.08 10.05 -14.65
CA PRO A 271 11.63 10.13 -13.26
C PRO A 271 11.95 11.47 -12.60
N GLU A 272 13.07 12.12 -12.95
CA GLU A 272 13.43 13.43 -12.40
C GLU A 272 12.43 14.54 -12.76
N ARG A 273 11.77 14.42 -13.93
CA ARG A 273 10.80 15.42 -14.42
C ARG A 273 9.43 15.29 -13.77
N LEU A 274 9.20 14.23 -13.00
CA LEU A 274 7.96 14.02 -12.27
C LEU A 274 7.89 15.02 -11.10
N GLU A 275 7.01 16.00 -11.20
CA GLU A 275 6.79 17.03 -10.17
C GLU A 275 5.92 16.50 -9.01
N ALA A 276 6.29 15.35 -8.44
CA ALA A 276 5.53 14.67 -7.37
C ALA A 276 5.34 15.54 -6.12
N GLU A 277 6.23 16.51 -5.90
CA GLU A 277 6.19 17.46 -4.79
C GLU A 277 4.94 18.34 -4.80
N ARG A 278 4.30 18.50 -5.97
CA ARG A 278 3.05 19.24 -6.12
C ARG A 278 1.82 18.43 -5.71
N SER A 279 1.95 17.11 -5.55
CA SER A 279 0.88 16.25 -5.05
C SER A 279 0.83 16.29 -3.52
N SER A 280 -0.40 16.30 -2.98
CA SER A 280 -0.62 16.19 -1.53
C SER A 280 -0.54 14.75 -1.03
N PHE A 281 -0.58 13.75 -1.93
CA PHE A 281 -0.61 12.33 -1.58
C PHE A 281 0.80 11.72 -1.53
N ALA A 282 1.06 10.89 -0.51
CA ALA A 282 2.36 10.25 -0.28
C ALA A 282 2.77 9.31 -1.42
N GLY A 283 1.83 8.47 -1.91
CA GLY A 283 2.12 7.48 -2.96
C GLY A 283 2.73 8.06 -4.24
N MET A 284 2.44 9.33 -4.58
CA MET A 284 3.05 9.99 -5.73
C MET A 284 4.54 10.33 -5.50
N LYS A 285 4.89 10.71 -4.28
CA LYS A 285 6.28 11.00 -3.87
C LYS A 285 7.07 9.69 -3.81
N ASP A 286 6.47 8.67 -3.20
CA ASP A 286 7.06 7.33 -3.09
C ASP A 286 7.31 6.73 -4.48
N LEU A 287 6.38 6.91 -5.44
CA LEU A 287 6.58 6.47 -6.82
C LEU A 287 7.80 7.17 -7.45
N LYS A 288 7.94 8.49 -7.31
CA LYS A 288 9.10 9.21 -7.87
C LYS A 288 10.40 8.66 -7.31
N GLU A 289 10.48 8.50 -5.99
CA GLU A 289 11.67 7.97 -5.33
C GLU A 289 11.96 6.53 -5.73
N PHE A 290 10.93 5.69 -5.87
CA PHE A 290 11.08 4.32 -6.35
C PHE A 290 11.58 4.26 -7.79
N LEU A 291 11.07 5.09 -8.69
CA LEU A 291 11.53 5.14 -10.08
C LEU A 291 13.00 5.59 -10.18
N LEU A 292 13.41 6.58 -9.37
CA LEU A 292 14.82 7.00 -9.30
C LEU A 292 15.71 5.88 -8.74
N TYR A 293 15.23 5.17 -7.73
CA TYR A 293 15.92 4.01 -7.16
C TYR A 293 16.09 2.87 -8.17
N ALA A 294 15.04 2.57 -8.93
CA ALA A 294 15.06 1.59 -10.01
C ALA A 294 15.97 2.01 -11.17
N GLN A 295 16.00 3.31 -11.51
CA GLN A 295 16.91 3.88 -12.51
C GLN A 295 18.39 3.77 -12.10
N ALA A 296 18.68 3.83 -10.80
CA ALA A 296 20.01 3.59 -10.24
C ALA A 296 20.37 2.10 -10.08
N GLY A 297 19.55 1.18 -10.62
CA GLY A 297 19.78 -0.27 -10.51
C GLY A 297 19.69 -0.80 -9.09
N GLY A 298 18.81 -0.23 -8.27
CA GLY A 298 18.58 -0.69 -6.90
C GLY A 298 19.71 -0.35 -5.92
N GLY A 299 20.56 0.62 -6.23
CA GLY A 299 21.74 0.95 -5.42
C GLY A 299 22.99 0.15 -5.77
N SER A 300 22.97 -0.61 -6.87
CA SER A 300 24.13 -1.30 -7.45
C SER A 300 25.09 -0.38 -8.20
N GLY A 301 24.76 0.92 -8.30
CA GLY A 301 25.58 1.95 -8.93
C GLY A 301 26.78 2.35 -8.07
N ASP A 302 27.80 1.49 -8.04
CA ASP A 302 29.24 1.79 -7.97
C ASP A 302 29.97 0.46 -7.66
N GLY A 303 30.87 0.06 -8.57
CA GLY A 303 31.40 -1.30 -8.67
C GLY A 303 32.02 -1.89 -7.40
N PHE A 304 31.99 -3.22 -7.33
CA PHE A 304 32.76 -4.03 -6.36
C PHE A 304 34.24 -3.64 -6.41
N GLY A 305 34.74 -2.99 -5.35
CA GLY A 305 36.18 -2.80 -5.15
C GLY A 305 36.67 -1.36 -4.95
N GLY A 306 35.80 -0.34 -5.05
CA GLY A 306 36.18 1.03 -4.65
C GLY A 306 36.00 1.25 -3.14
N PRO A 307 36.84 2.05 -2.45
CA PRO A 307 36.53 2.57 -1.11
C PRO A 307 35.29 3.46 -1.22
N GLY A 308 34.11 2.86 -1.12
CA GLY A 308 32.81 3.50 -1.35
C GLY A 308 31.76 2.64 -2.08
N GLY A 309 32.13 1.53 -2.72
CA GLY A 309 31.17 0.64 -3.41
C GLY A 309 30.40 -0.25 -2.42
N LEU A 310 29.07 -0.33 -2.59
CA LEU A 310 28.08 -1.11 -1.79
C LEU A 310 27.97 -0.81 -0.28
N GLY A 311 28.86 -0.01 0.31
CA GLY A 311 28.81 0.41 1.72
C GLY A 311 27.92 1.63 2.02
N GLY A 312 27.16 2.14 1.05
CA GLY A 312 26.59 3.50 1.12
C GLY A 312 25.16 3.64 1.64
N LEU A 313 24.39 2.55 1.78
CA LEU A 313 22.94 2.65 2.04
C LEU A 313 22.52 2.46 3.52
N GLY A 314 23.46 2.19 4.43
CA GLY A 314 23.12 1.98 5.84
C GLY A 314 24.23 2.36 6.81
N GLY A 315 24.10 3.55 7.42
CA GLY A 315 24.87 3.98 8.60
C GLY A 315 26.40 4.03 8.45
N PRO A 316 27.13 4.55 9.45
CA PRO A 316 28.58 4.41 9.48
C PRO A 316 28.92 2.92 9.68
N ALA A 317 29.78 2.37 8.80
CA ALA A 317 30.31 1.01 8.93
C ALA A 317 30.78 0.78 10.37
N SER A 318 30.28 -0.29 11.00
CA SER A 318 30.72 -0.63 12.34
C SER A 318 32.21 -0.95 12.29
N VAL A 319 33.01 -0.28 13.13
CA VAL A 319 34.46 -0.50 13.16
C VAL A 319 34.71 -1.86 13.82
N ASP A 320 35.10 -2.84 13.02
CA ASP A 320 35.48 -4.17 13.48
C ASP A 320 36.92 -4.47 13.05
N ARG A 321 37.85 -4.31 14.00
CA ARG A 321 39.28 -4.59 13.77
C ARG A 321 39.56 -6.05 13.47
N HIS A 322 38.70 -6.98 13.91
CA HIS A 322 38.83 -8.39 13.55
C HIS A 322 38.70 -8.58 12.05
N ARG A 323 37.58 -8.06 11.54
CA ARG A 323 37.22 -8.13 10.13
C ARG A 323 38.29 -7.47 9.28
N ASP A 324 38.76 -6.30 9.71
CA ASP A 324 39.79 -5.55 8.99
C ASP A 324 41.12 -6.32 8.91
N ASP A 325 41.55 -6.95 10.02
CA ASP A 325 42.79 -7.76 10.06
C ASP A 325 42.70 -9.03 9.19
N ILE A 326 41.55 -9.70 9.18
CA ILE A 326 41.30 -10.84 8.27
C ILE A 326 41.28 -10.36 6.81
N ALA A 327 40.56 -9.27 6.53
CA ALA A 327 40.44 -8.73 5.19
C ALA A 327 41.80 -8.30 4.62
N GLU A 328 42.64 -7.64 5.42
CA GLU A 328 44.00 -7.27 5.03
C GLU A 328 44.85 -8.52 4.72
N ALA A 329 44.80 -9.55 5.57
CA ALA A 329 45.53 -10.80 5.34
C ALA A 329 45.16 -11.49 4.02
N LEU A 330 43.86 -11.51 3.69
CA LEU A 330 43.34 -12.13 2.48
C LEU A 330 43.72 -11.30 1.23
N ARG A 331 43.69 -9.96 1.35
CA ARG A 331 44.17 -9.05 0.29
C ARG A 331 45.67 -9.21 0.04
N ASP A 332 46.48 -9.39 1.08
CA ASP A 332 47.92 -9.65 0.96
C ASP A 332 48.21 -10.96 0.22
N ARG A 333 47.30 -11.93 0.26
CA ARG A 333 47.35 -13.17 -0.55
C ARG A 333 46.78 -12.99 -1.96
N GLY A 334 46.33 -11.80 -2.34
CA GLY A 334 45.85 -11.47 -3.68
C GLY A 334 44.36 -11.65 -3.93
N LEU A 335 43.56 -11.98 -2.90
CA LEU A 335 42.10 -12.06 -3.04
C LEU A 335 41.47 -10.65 -3.09
N VAL A 336 40.34 -10.55 -3.79
CA VAL A 336 39.49 -9.36 -3.76
C VAL A 336 38.51 -9.51 -2.61
N VAL A 337 38.55 -8.58 -1.65
CA VAL A 337 37.78 -8.67 -0.41
C VAL A 337 36.92 -7.43 -0.22
N ALA A 338 35.60 -7.64 -0.26
CA ALA A 338 34.62 -6.66 0.22
C ALA A 338 34.25 -6.96 1.68
N THR A 339 33.96 -5.92 2.45
CA THR A 339 33.64 -6.00 3.87
C THR A 339 32.31 -5.33 4.13
N ASP A 340 31.54 -5.80 5.11
CA ASP A 340 30.29 -5.16 5.55
C ASP A 340 29.21 -5.07 4.45
N VAL A 341 29.12 -6.12 3.62
CA VAL A 341 28.28 -6.13 2.41
C VAL A 341 26.82 -6.40 2.78
N GLY A 342 25.92 -5.49 2.39
CA GLY A 342 24.47 -5.66 2.49
C GLY A 342 23.70 -4.35 2.52
N MET A 343 22.38 -4.42 2.40
CA MET A 343 21.49 -3.24 2.40
C MET A 343 20.68 -3.07 3.69
N SER A 344 20.79 -4.01 4.64
CA SER A 344 20.07 -3.99 5.92
C SER A 344 21.01 -4.01 7.15
N ASP A 345 20.47 -4.33 8.32
CA ASP A 345 21.22 -4.59 9.55
C ASP A 345 21.96 -5.94 9.53
N PHE A 346 21.50 -6.89 8.70
CA PHE A 346 22.27 -8.08 8.37
C PHE A 346 23.21 -7.76 7.21
N ARG A 347 24.51 -7.90 7.49
CA ARG A 347 25.59 -7.70 6.53
C ARG A 347 26.52 -8.90 6.58
N LEU A 348 27.02 -9.29 5.41
CA LEU A 348 28.11 -10.24 5.32
C LEU A 348 29.38 -9.56 5.82
N ASP A 349 30.05 -10.19 6.79
CA ASP A 349 31.27 -9.63 7.36
C ASP A 349 32.35 -9.51 6.27
N LEU A 350 32.60 -10.58 5.50
CA LEU A 350 33.46 -10.56 4.33
C LEU A 350 32.78 -11.20 3.13
N LEU A 351 33.11 -10.70 1.95
CA LEU A 351 32.75 -11.31 0.68
C LEU A 351 33.99 -11.39 -0.20
N LEU A 352 34.37 -12.62 -0.58
CA LEU A 352 35.59 -12.90 -1.32
C LEU A 352 35.28 -13.19 -2.79
N SER A 353 36.08 -12.60 -3.66
CA SER A 353 36.12 -12.87 -5.09
C SER A 353 37.54 -13.28 -5.52
N HIS A 354 37.63 -14.05 -6.60
CA HIS A 354 38.89 -14.46 -7.17
C HIS A 354 39.55 -13.29 -7.95
N PRO A 355 40.88 -13.12 -7.93
CA PRO A 355 41.54 -12.01 -8.63
C PRO A 355 41.34 -12.01 -10.16
N ASP A 356 41.17 -13.19 -10.77
CA ASP A 356 40.91 -13.30 -12.21
C ASP A 356 39.48 -12.90 -12.59
N ASP A 357 38.56 -12.89 -11.62
CA ASP A 357 37.19 -12.41 -11.80
C ASP A 357 36.71 -11.60 -10.57
N PRO A 358 37.21 -10.36 -10.39
CA PRO A 358 36.90 -9.52 -9.23
C PRO A 358 35.42 -9.17 -9.09
N GLY A 359 34.70 -9.14 -10.21
CA GLY A 359 33.30 -8.72 -10.28
C GLY A 359 32.31 -9.79 -9.85
N THR A 360 32.74 -11.05 -9.78
CA THR A 360 31.88 -12.17 -9.39
C THR A 360 32.14 -12.55 -7.94
N PRO A 361 31.22 -12.25 -7.01
CA PRO A 361 31.38 -12.65 -5.62
C PRO A 361 31.19 -14.17 -5.48
N LEU A 362 32.12 -14.84 -4.80
CA LEU A 362 32.15 -16.30 -4.72
C LEU A 362 31.87 -16.84 -3.32
N LEU A 363 32.48 -16.24 -2.29
CA LEU A 363 32.45 -16.79 -0.94
C LEU A 363 32.07 -15.74 0.11
N PRO A 364 30.84 -15.82 0.67
CA PRO A 364 30.48 -15.08 1.86
C PRO A 364 31.14 -15.74 3.08
N VAL A 365 31.78 -14.93 3.92
CA VAL A 365 32.38 -15.35 5.19
C VAL A 365 31.70 -14.60 6.33
N LEU A 366 31.17 -15.38 7.27
CA LEU A 366 30.57 -14.87 8.49
C LEU A 366 31.60 -14.93 9.63
N LEU A 367 31.57 -13.94 10.52
CA LEU A 367 32.42 -13.83 11.70
C LEU A 367 31.58 -13.84 12.97
N ASP A 368 32.22 -14.04 14.12
CA ASP A 368 31.65 -13.82 15.45
C ASP A 368 31.73 -12.33 15.89
N SER A 369 31.35 -11.45 14.97
CA SER A 369 31.38 -9.99 15.14
C SER A 369 30.45 -9.52 16.27
N PRO A 370 30.61 -8.28 16.78
CA PRO A 370 29.68 -7.71 17.75
C PRO A 370 28.21 -7.74 17.29
N ALA A 371 27.96 -7.62 15.98
CA ALA A 371 26.64 -7.74 15.38
C ALA A 371 26.09 -9.18 15.44
N TRP A 372 26.94 -10.20 15.22
CA TRP A 372 26.55 -11.58 15.50
C TRP A 372 26.21 -11.79 16.97
N ARG A 373 27.02 -11.26 17.89
CA ARG A 373 26.83 -11.40 19.34
C ARG A 373 25.56 -10.73 19.85
N SER A 374 25.13 -9.62 19.25
CA SER A 374 23.97 -8.84 19.71
C SER A 374 22.63 -9.51 19.41
N ARG A 375 22.57 -10.44 18.45
CA ARG A 375 21.36 -11.20 18.12
C ARG A 375 20.92 -12.06 19.31
N MET A 376 19.63 -12.18 19.56
CA MET A 376 19.12 -12.76 20.81
C MET A 376 19.18 -14.29 20.85
N THR A 377 18.82 -14.96 19.74
CA THR A 377 18.71 -16.42 19.70
C THR A 377 19.85 -17.07 18.91
N VAL A 378 20.12 -18.35 19.18
CA VAL A 378 21.07 -19.14 18.38
C VAL A 378 20.56 -19.32 16.95
N SER A 379 19.24 -19.45 16.77
CA SER A 379 18.64 -19.55 15.45
C SER A 379 18.92 -18.32 14.58
N ASP A 380 18.77 -17.11 15.15
CA ASP A 380 19.08 -15.84 14.46
C ASP A 380 20.56 -15.70 14.12
N ARG A 381 21.44 -16.33 14.91
CA ARG A 381 22.90 -16.22 14.79
C ARG A 381 23.48 -17.18 13.75
N ASP A 382 23.00 -18.42 13.74
CA ASP A 382 23.71 -19.54 13.11
C ASP A 382 22.86 -20.43 12.22
N VAL A 383 21.54 -20.50 12.43
CA VAL A 383 20.64 -21.37 11.65
C VAL A 383 20.04 -20.59 10.49
N LEU A 384 19.24 -19.57 10.80
CA LEU A 384 18.47 -18.82 9.82
C LEU A 384 19.36 -18.16 8.75
N PRO A 385 20.46 -17.46 9.08
CA PRO A 385 21.29 -16.86 8.05
C PRO A 385 21.86 -17.87 7.06
N LYS A 386 22.28 -19.06 7.53
CA LYS A 386 22.83 -20.08 6.66
C LYS A 386 21.76 -20.68 5.76
N GLU A 387 20.59 -20.99 6.32
CA GLU A 387 19.47 -21.53 5.55
C GLU A 387 19.00 -20.56 4.46
N VAL A 388 18.86 -19.26 4.79
CA VAL A 388 18.38 -18.27 3.82
C VAL A 388 19.44 -17.97 2.77
N LEU A 389 20.71 -17.76 3.15
CA LEU A 389 21.78 -17.49 2.19
C LEU A 389 21.97 -18.68 1.22
N THR A 390 21.89 -19.93 1.69
CA THR A 390 22.06 -21.10 0.83
C THR A 390 20.81 -21.42 0.01
N HIS A 391 19.64 -21.55 0.65
CA HIS A 391 18.45 -22.09 -0.01
C HIS A 391 17.59 -21.05 -0.71
N VAL A 392 17.65 -19.78 -0.30
CA VAL A 392 16.85 -18.70 -0.91
C VAL A 392 17.71 -17.84 -1.81
N MET A 393 18.87 -17.37 -1.33
CA MET A 393 19.74 -16.48 -2.11
C MET A 393 20.60 -17.25 -3.12
N GLY A 394 20.80 -18.56 -2.92
CA GLY A 394 21.55 -19.39 -3.86
C GLY A 394 23.07 -19.35 -3.67
N TRP A 395 23.57 -18.93 -2.50
CA TRP A 395 24.99 -19.08 -2.18
C TRP A 395 25.38 -20.55 -2.11
N LYS A 396 26.31 -20.97 -2.98
CA LYS A 396 26.79 -22.36 -3.05
C LYS A 396 27.47 -22.83 -1.76
N LEU A 397 28.18 -21.92 -1.11
CA LEU A 397 28.92 -22.18 0.12
C LEU A 397 28.97 -20.92 0.98
N ILE A 398 28.99 -21.11 2.29
CA ILE A 398 29.16 -20.03 3.28
C ILE A 398 30.19 -20.51 4.28
N GLU A 399 31.26 -19.72 4.48
CA GLU A 399 32.28 -20.03 5.48
C GLU A 399 32.04 -19.28 6.79
N ARG A 400 32.51 -19.88 7.89
CA ARG A 400 32.46 -19.27 9.22
C ARG A 400 33.85 -19.28 9.83
N VAL A 401 34.36 -18.08 10.13
CA VAL A 401 35.61 -17.93 10.86
C VAL A 401 35.30 -17.46 12.28
N TRP A 402 35.78 -18.22 13.25
CA TRP A 402 35.68 -17.88 14.66
C TRP A 402 36.95 -17.17 15.12
N TRP A 403 36.80 -16.14 15.95
CA TRP A 403 37.91 -15.40 16.55
C TRP A 403 38.98 -16.30 17.21
N PRO A 404 38.64 -17.38 17.96
CA PRO A 404 39.65 -18.28 18.52
C PRO A 404 40.47 -19.02 17.46
N SER A 405 39.88 -19.37 16.31
CA SER A 405 40.60 -20.03 15.22
C SER A 405 41.61 -19.08 14.58
N TRP A 406 41.20 -17.82 14.36
CA TRP A 406 42.09 -16.77 13.84
C TRP A 406 43.30 -16.51 14.75
N LEU A 407 43.06 -16.44 16.07
CA LEU A 407 44.15 -16.24 17.04
C LEU A 407 45.08 -17.43 17.18
N SER A 408 44.58 -18.65 16.98
CA SER A 408 45.38 -19.87 17.13
C SER A 408 46.34 -20.05 15.96
N ASP A 409 45.84 -19.87 14.72
CA ASP A 409 46.64 -20.05 13.50
C ASP A 409 46.06 -19.21 12.35
N ARG A 410 46.56 -17.98 12.22
CA ARG A 410 46.16 -17.03 11.17
C ARG A 410 46.42 -17.58 9.78
N ASP A 411 47.61 -18.13 9.56
CA ASP A 411 48.05 -18.57 8.24
C ASP A 411 47.20 -19.75 7.74
N ALA A 412 46.86 -20.69 8.63
CA ALA A 412 45.99 -21.81 8.29
C ALA A 412 44.57 -21.37 7.87
N VAL A 413 44.00 -20.36 8.54
CA VAL A 413 42.68 -19.82 8.17
C VAL A 413 42.74 -19.15 6.79
N VAL A 414 43.76 -18.33 6.55
CA VAL A 414 43.97 -17.66 5.26
C VAL A 414 44.15 -18.67 4.13
N GLU A 415 45.02 -19.67 4.32
CA GLU A 415 45.28 -20.72 3.33
C GLU A 415 44.03 -21.54 3.02
N HIS A 416 43.22 -21.84 4.04
CA HIS A 416 41.95 -22.51 3.85
C HIS A 416 40.98 -21.68 2.98
N LEU A 417 40.78 -20.40 3.31
CA LEU A 417 39.86 -19.54 2.55
C LEU A 417 40.31 -19.34 1.10
N VAL A 418 41.61 -19.16 0.85
CA VAL A 418 42.17 -19.08 -0.51
C VAL A 418 41.86 -20.36 -1.28
N ALA A 419 42.16 -21.54 -0.71
CA ALA A 419 41.89 -22.82 -1.38
C ALA A 419 40.39 -23.06 -1.66
N VAL A 420 39.49 -22.56 -0.80
CA VAL A 420 38.04 -22.62 -1.03
C VAL A 420 37.65 -21.70 -2.20
N VAL A 421 38.14 -20.46 -2.23
CA VAL A 421 37.85 -19.50 -3.31
C VAL A 421 38.36 -20.03 -4.65
N ASP A 422 39.58 -20.56 -4.71
CA ASP A 422 40.17 -21.12 -5.94
C ASP A 422 39.30 -22.26 -6.49
N ARG A 423 38.84 -23.16 -5.61
CA ARG A 423 37.95 -24.27 -5.99
C ARG A 423 36.59 -23.77 -6.48
N LEU A 424 35.98 -22.78 -5.81
CA LEU A 424 34.71 -22.20 -6.25
C LEU A 424 34.85 -21.49 -7.60
N HIS A 425 35.98 -20.81 -7.83
CA HIS A 425 36.28 -20.17 -9.10
C HIS A 425 36.42 -21.22 -10.22
N GLN A 426 37.12 -22.33 -9.98
CA GLN A 426 37.21 -23.43 -10.96
C GLN A 426 35.84 -23.98 -11.34
N VAL A 427 34.98 -24.26 -10.34
CA VAL A 427 33.61 -24.73 -10.60
C VAL A 427 32.81 -23.70 -11.40
N ALA A 428 32.91 -22.42 -11.05
CA ALA A 428 32.22 -21.35 -11.77
C ALA A 428 32.68 -21.22 -13.24
N VAL A 429 33.99 -21.36 -13.49
CA VAL A 429 34.57 -21.34 -14.84
C VAL A 429 34.07 -22.54 -15.66
N GLU A 430 34.03 -23.73 -15.06
CA GLU A 430 33.54 -24.95 -15.73
C GLU A 430 32.05 -24.84 -16.08
N GLU A 431 31.22 -24.37 -15.15
CA GLU A 431 29.80 -24.13 -15.37
C GLU A 431 29.55 -23.07 -16.45
N ALA A 432 30.28 -21.94 -16.42
CA ALA A 432 30.17 -20.90 -17.44
C ALA A 432 30.56 -21.43 -18.84
N ALA A 433 31.59 -22.30 -18.91
CA ALA A 433 31.97 -22.94 -20.16
C ALA A 433 30.88 -23.89 -20.68
N ALA A 434 30.28 -24.69 -19.79
CA ALA A 434 29.19 -25.61 -20.11
C ALA A 434 27.93 -24.85 -20.58
N ALA A 435 27.55 -23.78 -19.88
CA ALA A 435 26.43 -22.92 -20.23
C ALA A 435 26.62 -22.28 -21.62
N ARG A 436 27.84 -21.82 -21.95
CA ARG A 436 28.14 -21.27 -23.28
C ARG A 436 27.98 -22.32 -24.38
N VAL A 437 28.46 -23.54 -24.17
CA VAL A 437 28.30 -24.64 -25.14
C VAL A 437 26.81 -24.99 -25.32
N ALA A 438 26.03 -25.03 -24.24
CA ALA A 438 24.59 -25.25 -24.31
C ALA A 438 23.85 -24.14 -25.07
N ALA A 439 24.20 -22.88 -24.82
CA ALA A 439 23.63 -21.72 -25.51
C ALA A 439 23.96 -21.72 -27.01
N GLU A 440 25.19 -22.04 -27.39
CA GLU A 440 25.61 -22.19 -28.80
C GLU A 440 24.85 -23.32 -29.50
N ALA A 441 24.66 -24.47 -28.82
CA ALA A 441 23.88 -25.59 -29.34
C ALA A 441 22.40 -25.24 -29.52
N GLY A 442 21.81 -24.54 -28.54
CA GLY A 442 20.42 -24.05 -28.60
C GLY A 442 20.22 -23.04 -29.73
N ALA A 443 21.13 -22.09 -29.90
CA ALA A 443 21.08 -21.11 -30.99
C ALA A 443 21.20 -21.79 -32.38
N ALA A 444 22.05 -22.83 -32.49
CA ALA A 444 22.18 -23.61 -33.71
C ALA A 444 20.90 -24.41 -34.04
N ALA A 445 20.24 -24.98 -33.01
CA ALA A 445 18.96 -25.67 -33.18
C ALA A 445 17.84 -24.72 -33.64
N LEU A 446 17.72 -23.54 -33.01
CA LEU A 446 16.73 -22.53 -33.38
C LEU A 446 16.95 -22.00 -34.80
N ALA A 447 18.21 -21.83 -35.22
CA ALA A 447 18.57 -21.43 -36.58
C ALA A 447 18.23 -22.52 -37.62
N ALA A 448 18.41 -23.79 -37.28
CA ALA A 448 18.04 -24.91 -38.14
C ALA A 448 16.51 -25.03 -38.31
N GLU A 449 15.75 -24.78 -37.24
CA GLU A 449 14.29 -24.80 -37.26
C GLU A 449 13.71 -23.64 -38.08
N ARG A 450 14.26 -22.42 -37.93
CA ARG A 450 13.93 -21.27 -38.79
C ARG A 450 14.23 -21.55 -40.27
N ALA A 451 15.38 -22.14 -40.57
CA ALA A 451 15.75 -22.52 -41.94
C ALA A 451 14.81 -23.59 -42.53
N ALA A 452 14.31 -24.52 -41.70
CA ALA A 452 13.33 -25.52 -42.12
C ALA A 452 11.95 -24.90 -42.41
N SER A 453 11.49 -23.97 -41.57
CA SER A 453 10.24 -23.20 -41.79
C SER A 453 10.32 -22.38 -43.08
N GLU A 454 11.41 -21.65 -43.31
CA GLU A 454 11.62 -20.87 -44.54
C GLU A 454 11.77 -21.74 -45.80
N ALA A 455 12.16 -23.02 -45.67
CA ALA A 455 12.22 -23.96 -46.78
C ALA A 455 10.84 -24.55 -47.12
N GLN A 456 9.97 -24.73 -46.12
CA GLN A 456 8.58 -25.13 -46.32
C GLN A 456 7.76 -24.03 -47.01
N ASP A 457 7.93 -22.77 -46.61
CA ASP A 457 7.24 -21.63 -47.25
C ASP A 457 7.66 -21.44 -48.72
N ARG A 458 8.94 -21.71 -49.05
CA ARG A 458 9.44 -21.65 -50.44
C ARG A 458 8.92 -22.77 -51.35
N ASN A 459 8.48 -23.89 -50.78
CA ASN A 459 7.91 -25.01 -51.55
C ASN A 459 6.40 -24.88 -51.79
N ALA A 460 5.72 -23.91 -51.17
CA ALA A 460 4.28 -23.68 -51.35
C ALA A 460 3.93 -22.93 -52.66
N ASP A 461 4.89 -22.22 -53.27
CA ASP A 461 4.66 -21.37 -54.45
C ASP A 461 4.96 -22.04 -55.81
N GLY A 462 5.20 -23.35 -55.83
CA GLY A 462 5.70 -24.01 -57.04
C GLY A 462 5.27 -25.46 -57.21
N TRP A 463 3.97 -25.73 -57.40
CA TRP A 463 3.61 -26.94 -58.14
C TRP A 463 2.30 -26.85 -58.95
N ASP A 464 2.50 -26.96 -60.26
CA ASP A 464 1.49 -27.11 -61.31
C ASP A 464 0.99 -28.57 -61.33
N GLY A 465 -0.32 -28.77 -61.50
CA GLY A 465 -0.98 -30.03 -61.21
C GLY A 465 -0.72 -31.15 -62.23
N THR A 466 -0.61 -32.40 -61.75
CA THR A 466 -1.19 -33.57 -62.44
C THR A 466 -1.42 -34.78 -61.53
N LEU A 467 -2.52 -35.48 -61.84
CA LEU A 467 -3.20 -36.61 -61.21
C LEU A 467 -2.41 -37.89 -60.87
N ALA A 468 -2.94 -38.58 -59.84
CA ALA A 468 -3.23 -40.03 -59.72
C ALA A 468 -2.20 -41.02 -59.11
N GLY A 469 -2.63 -41.67 -58.02
CA GLY A 469 -2.53 -43.13 -57.84
C GLY A 469 -1.77 -43.65 -56.61
N LEU A 470 -2.35 -44.68 -55.95
CA LEU A 470 -1.87 -45.54 -54.85
C LEU A 470 -2.19 -45.01 -53.43
N VAL A 471 -3.20 -45.44 -52.66
CA VAL A 471 -3.81 -46.76 -52.30
C VAL A 471 -2.98 -47.64 -51.35
N ALA A 472 -3.51 -47.76 -50.11
CA ALA A 472 -3.45 -48.85 -49.11
C ALA A 472 -2.08 -49.18 -48.46
N GLY A 473 -1.94 -49.47 -47.15
CA GLY A 473 -2.88 -49.81 -46.06
C GLY A 473 -2.09 -49.85 -44.72
N PRO A 474 -2.45 -50.69 -43.74
CA PRO A 474 -3.27 -50.34 -42.58
C PRO A 474 -2.50 -50.03 -41.28
N VAL A 475 -3.21 -49.33 -40.40
CA VAL A 475 -2.88 -49.00 -39.01
C VAL A 475 -2.96 -50.25 -38.14
N GLU A 476 -1.92 -50.49 -37.34
CA GLU A 476 -1.86 -51.54 -36.32
C GLU A 476 -1.74 -50.87 -34.95
N GLN A 477 -2.82 -50.91 -34.17
CA GLN A 477 -2.81 -50.72 -32.72
C GLN A 477 -2.59 -52.07 -32.05
N PRO A 478 -1.96 -52.09 -30.86
CA PRO A 478 -2.35 -53.05 -29.84
C PRO A 478 -2.86 -52.35 -28.58
N SER A 479 -4.02 -52.83 -28.15
CA SER A 479 -4.68 -52.60 -26.86
C SER A 479 -4.39 -53.77 -25.91
N ALA A 480 -4.29 -53.51 -24.60
CA ALA A 480 -4.81 -54.32 -23.47
C ALA A 480 -4.26 -53.71 -22.15
N GLU A 481 -5.08 -53.17 -21.23
CA GLU A 481 -5.85 -53.86 -20.16
C GLU A 481 -4.95 -54.73 -19.27
N THR A 482 -4.75 -54.51 -17.97
CA THR A 482 -5.65 -54.47 -16.77
C THR A 482 -4.68 -54.33 -15.55
N THR A 483 -4.97 -53.86 -14.33
CA THR A 483 -5.95 -54.24 -13.29
C THR A 483 -5.83 -53.23 -12.13
N ALA A 484 -6.92 -53.00 -11.39
CA ALA A 484 -6.95 -52.31 -10.10
C ALA A 484 -6.54 -53.25 -8.95
N GLU A 485 -5.89 -52.73 -7.89
CA GLU A 485 -6.20 -52.99 -6.47
C GLU A 485 -5.30 -52.19 -5.49
N ASP A 486 -5.93 -51.76 -4.40
CA ASP A 486 -5.46 -51.49 -3.03
C ASP A 486 -4.61 -50.25 -2.61
N ALA A 487 -5.33 -49.39 -1.87
CA ALA A 487 -5.08 -48.88 -0.52
C ALA A 487 -3.96 -47.83 -0.22
N PRO A 488 -4.27 -46.81 0.61
CA PRO A 488 -3.32 -45.77 1.01
C PRO A 488 -2.48 -46.18 2.22
N PRO A 489 -1.24 -45.67 2.38
CA PRO A 489 -0.57 -45.69 3.67
C PRO A 489 -0.99 -44.48 4.51
N ASP A 490 -1.81 -44.75 5.54
CA ASP A 490 -1.93 -43.93 6.74
C ASP A 490 -0.57 -43.85 7.46
N GLY A 491 -0.24 -42.68 8.03
CA GLY A 491 1.00 -42.54 8.80
C GLY A 491 1.32 -41.18 9.41
N TRP A 492 0.34 -40.40 9.89
CA TRP A 492 0.60 -39.31 10.84
C TRP A 492 -0.44 -39.38 11.96
N GLN A 493 -0.13 -40.14 13.00
CA GLN A 493 -0.86 -40.11 14.26
C GLN A 493 -0.37 -38.96 15.14
N ALA A 494 -1.35 -38.36 15.81
CA ALA A 494 -1.24 -37.26 16.74
C ALA A 494 -0.21 -37.50 17.86
N ALA A 495 0.53 -36.45 18.20
CA ALA A 495 1.09 -36.27 19.53
C ALA A 495 0.25 -35.23 20.27
N ASP A 496 -0.79 -35.72 20.94
CA ASP A 496 -1.39 -35.02 22.08
C ASP A 496 -0.42 -35.13 23.25
N ASP A 497 0.41 -34.10 23.46
CA ASP A 497 1.15 -33.96 24.71
C ASP A 497 0.37 -33.06 25.68
N VAL A 498 -0.22 -33.75 26.65
CA VAL A 498 -0.85 -33.22 27.86
C VAL A 498 0.23 -32.58 28.75
N LEU A 499 0.20 -31.26 28.88
CA LEU A 499 0.92 -30.53 29.93
C LEU A 499 -0.08 -29.97 30.93
N GLU A 500 -0.32 -30.74 32.00
CA GLU A 500 -1.00 -30.28 33.21
C GLU A 500 -0.13 -29.27 33.96
N GLY A 501 -0.41 -27.97 33.75
CA GLY A 501 0.16 -26.87 34.51
C GLY A 501 -0.89 -26.22 35.42
N ARG A 502 -0.76 -26.47 36.73
CA ARG A 502 -1.61 -25.95 37.82
C ARG A 502 -1.78 -24.42 37.76
N ALA A 503 -3.01 -23.94 37.61
CA ALA A 503 -3.37 -22.55 37.89
C ALA A 503 -3.93 -22.42 39.31
N ALA A 504 -3.19 -21.72 40.17
CA ALA A 504 -3.65 -21.29 41.48
C ALA A 504 -4.63 -20.12 41.31
N THR A 505 -5.84 -20.28 41.83
CA THR A 505 -6.85 -19.24 41.96
C THR A 505 -6.47 -18.26 43.06
N VAL A 506 -6.32 -16.98 42.71
CA VAL A 506 -6.32 -15.87 43.67
C VAL A 506 -7.48 -14.94 43.33
N THR A 507 -8.53 -15.04 44.12
CA THR A 507 -9.59 -14.04 44.25
C THR A 507 -9.12 -12.89 45.13
N PRO A 508 -9.52 -11.64 44.82
CA PRO A 508 -9.79 -10.66 45.86
C PRO A 508 -11.29 -10.33 45.93
N GLU A 509 -11.81 -10.39 47.15
CA GLU A 509 -13.10 -9.90 47.61
C GLU A 509 -13.19 -8.34 47.60
N PRO A 510 -14.40 -7.78 47.71
CA PRO A 510 -14.68 -6.37 47.49
C PRO A 510 -14.56 -5.52 48.76
N ALA A 511 -14.12 -4.27 48.59
CA ALA A 511 -14.29 -3.19 49.54
C ALA A 511 -14.49 -1.89 48.74
N GLY A 512 -15.34 -0.93 49.07
CA GLY A 512 -16.27 -0.75 50.17
C GLY A 512 -17.09 0.49 49.81
N ARG A 513 -18.36 0.46 50.20
CA ARG A 513 -19.35 1.53 49.98
C ARG A 513 -18.98 2.73 50.86
N VAL A 514 -18.91 3.93 50.29
CA VAL A 514 -18.96 5.18 51.06
C VAL A 514 -20.07 6.04 50.46
N ASP A 515 -21.01 6.37 51.33
CA ASP A 515 -22.19 7.17 51.11
C ASP A 515 -21.85 8.64 51.42
N SER A 516 -22.21 9.55 50.53
CA SER A 516 -22.39 10.97 50.86
C SER A 516 -23.22 11.64 49.76
N GLY A 517 -24.52 11.76 49.99
CA GLY A 517 -25.39 12.64 49.24
C GLY A 517 -25.16 14.12 49.59
N ALA A 518 -25.36 14.99 48.62
CA ALA A 518 -25.86 16.35 48.80
C ALA A 518 -26.20 17.00 47.45
N GLY A 519 -27.46 17.42 47.30
CA GLY A 519 -27.83 18.62 46.55
C GLY A 519 -28.09 18.48 45.05
N ALA A 520 -29.33 18.17 44.67
CA ALA A 520 -29.87 18.49 43.35
C ALA A 520 -30.07 20.02 43.24
N PRO A 521 -29.60 20.70 42.17
CA PRO A 521 -30.07 22.02 41.84
C PRO A 521 -31.33 21.94 40.98
N GLN A 522 -32.25 22.82 41.35
CA GLN A 522 -33.61 22.99 40.90
C GLN A 522 -33.67 23.61 39.48
N ALA A 523 -34.59 23.13 38.64
CA ALA A 523 -34.86 23.67 37.31
C ALA A 523 -35.44 25.10 37.41
N PRO A 524 -35.01 26.07 36.57
CA PRO A 524 -35.72 27.34 36.44
C PRO A 524 -36.93 27.20 35.50
N ALA A 525 -38.01 27.88 35.89
CA ALA A 525 -39.29 27.96 35.21
C ALA A 525 -39.21 28.70 33.85
N PRO A 526 -40.19 28.52 32.93
CA PRO A 526 -40.08 29.03 31.57
C PRO A 526 -40.28 30.54 31.55
N ALA A 527 -39.41 31.25 30.84
CA ALA A 527 -39.57 32.68 30.57
C ALA A 527 -40.30 32.88 29.25
N ASP A 528 -41.40 33.61 29.33
CA ASP A 528 -42.26 34.04 28.23
C ASP A 528 -41.51 34.70 27.07
N GLY A 529 -42.12 34.55 25.89
CA GLY A 529 -41.63 35.09 24.63
C GLY A 529 -41.33 36.58 24.67
N LEU A 530 -40.17 36.95 24.14
CA LEU A 530 -39.83 38.32 23.82
C LEU A 530 -39.20 38.36 22.43
N VAL A 531 -39.85 39.10 21.53
CA VAL A 531 -39.23 39.63 20.30
C VAL A 531 -38.60 40.98 20.67
N PRO A 532 -37.28 41.20 20.53
CA PRO A 532 -36.70 42.55 20.47
C PRO A 532 -36.41 42.90 19.00
N GLY A 533 -36.75 44.08 18.46
CA GLY A 533 -36.55 45.41 19.03
C GLY A 533 -35.10 45.84 18.76
N GLU A 534 -34.87 46.83 17.91
CA GLU A 534 -33.54 47.36 17.55
C GLU A 534 -32.68 47.68 18.79
N GLY A 535 -31.53 47.03 18.94
CA GLY A 535 -30.46 47.43 19.87
C GLY A 535 -29.91 46.32 20.76
N GLU A 536 -28.62 45.99 20.58
CA GLU A 536 -27.79 45.05 21.34
C GLU A 536 -28.04 43.54 21.14
N ILE A 537 -27.10 42.87 20.46
CA ILE A 537 -27.06 41.41 20.31
C ILE A 537 -26.53 40.81 21.63
N PRO A 538 -27.26 39.87 22.26
CA PRO A 538 -26.90 39.31 23.57
C PRO A 538 -25.58 38.52 23.54
N ALA A 539 -24.88 38.48 24.67
CA ALA A 539 -23.61 37.77 24.80
C ALA A 539 -23.78 36.24 24.70
N TYR A 540 -22.78 35.56 24.14
CA TYR A 540 -22.74 34.10 24.08
C TYR A 540 -22.44 33.50 25.46
N SER A 541 -23.28 32.57 25.90
CA SER A 541 -23.06 31.82 27.13
C SER A 541 -22.48 30.45 26.79
N ARG A 542 -21.24 30.19 27.24
CA ARG A 542 -20.56 28.91 27.03
C ARG A 542 -20.95 27.92 28.13
N TRP A 543 -21.10 26.65 27.77
CA TRP A 543 -21.31 25.56 28.71
C TRP A 543 -20.12 25.46 29.67
N THR A 544 -20.44 25.32 30.96
CA THR A 544 -19.43 25.21 32.01
C THR A 544 -18.94 23.77 32.06
N SER A 545 -17.71 23.55 31.58
CA SER A 545 -17.13 22.21 31.48
C SER A 545 -17.08 21.51 32.84
N ARG A 546 -17.64 20.29 32.89
CA ARG A 546 -17.50 19.35 34.01
C ARG A 546 -16.86 18.05 33.51
N PRO A 547 -16.21 17.25 34.38
CA PRO A 547 -15.67 15.96 33.97
C PRO A 547 -16.78 15.06 33.41
N VAL A 548 -16.60 14.60 32.18
CA VAL A 548 -17.47 13.62 31.50
C VAL A 548 -16.65 12.38 31.15
N PRO A 549 -17.28 11.18 31.16
CA PRO A 549 -16.55 9.96 30.85
C PRO A 549 -16.08 9.97 29.39
N ALA A 550 -14.91 9.38 29.14
CA ALA A 550 -14.37 9.28 27.79
C ALA A 550 -15.29 8.39 26.92
N PRO A 551 -15.50 8.71 25.62
CA PRO A 551 -16.44 7.99 24.75
C PRO A 551 -16.18 6.49 24.62
N ASP A 552 -14.94 6.05 24.83
CA ASP A 552 -14.50 4.66 24.82
C ASP A 552 -14.87 3.87 26.10
N LYS A 553 -15.22 4.58 27.17
CA LYS A 553 -15.53 4.01 28.50
C LYS A 553 -16.94 4.36 29.00
N ALA A 554 -17.68 5.18 28.25
CA ALA A 554 -19.01 5.66 28.60
C ALA A 554 -20.09 4.82 27.90
N GLY A 555 -21.18 4.52 28.61
CA GLY A 555 -22.38 3.98 27.96
C GLY A 555 -23.09 5.04 27.09
N PRO A 556 -23.80 4.66 26.01
CA PRO A 556 -24.49 5.60 25.12
C PRO A 556 -25.38 6.62 25.85
N GLY A 557 -26.15 6.19 26.85
CA GLY A 557 -26.98 7.08 27.66
C GLY A 557 -26.20 8.12 28.48
N GLN A 558 -24.96 7.82 28.93
CA GLN A 558 -24.14 8.80 29.63
C GLN A 558 -23.59 9.88 28.69
N ILE A 559 -23.24 9.47 27.47
CA ILE A 559 -22.83 10.39 26.40
C ILE A 559 -24.02 11.27 26.01
N ALA A 560 -25.19 10.68 25.81
CA ALA A 560 -26.43 11.38 25.46
C ALA A 560 -26.83 12.43 26.51
N GLU A 561 -26.78 12.12 27.80
CA GLU A 561 -27.10 13.12 28.85
C GLU A 561 -26.14 14.31 28.83
N ALA A 562 -24.84 14.07 28.66
CA ALA A 562 -23.85 15.14 28.59
C ALA A 562 -23.98 15.97 27.29
N LEU A 563 -24.30 15.35 26.15
CA LEU A 563 -24.59 16.08 24.91
C LEU A 563 -25.86 16.92 25.02
N ALA A 564 -26.92 16.39 25.63
CA ALA A 564 -28.16 17.12 25.89
C ALA A 564 -27.91 18.34 26.80
N GLU A 565 -27.06 18.21 27.82
CA GLU A 565 -26.66 19.31 28.69
C GLU A 565 -25.88 20.41 27.94
N ILE A 566 -24.96 20.01 27.05
CA ILE A 566 -24.22 20.95 26.19
C ILE A 566 -25.18 21.71 25.27
N VAL A 567 -26.11 21.00 24.61
CA VAL A 567 -27.13 21.60 23.73
C VAL A 567 -28.08 22.49 24.53
N ALA A 568 -28.44 22.12 25.75
CA ALA A 568 -29.26 22.95 26.63
C ALA A 568 -28.61 24.31 26.93
N ALA A 569 -27.29 24.34 27.09
CA ALA A 569 -26.54 25.53 27.44
C ALA A 569 -26.13 26.40 26.24
N GLU A 570 -25.69 25.79 25.13
CA GLU A 570 -25.13 26.51 23.97
C GLU A 570 -26.05 26.50 22.73
N GLY A 571 -27.11 25.68 22.70
CA GLY A 571 -28.03 25.54 21.57
C GLY A 571 -28.87 26.79 21.27
N PRO A 572 -29.35 26.99 20.03
CA PRO A 572 -29.05 26.22 18.82
C PRO A 572 -27.58 26.31 18.42
N MET A 573 -26.96 25.18 18.07
CA MET A 573 -25.52 25.07 17.78
C MET A 573 -25.24 23.96 16.76
N LEU A 574 -24.09 23.98 16.09
CA LEU A 574 -23.68 22.88 15.22
C LEU A 574 -23.32 21.63 16.04
N THR A 575 -23.71 20.45 15.55
CA THR A 575 -23.37 19.15 16.18
C THR A 575 -21.87 19.00 16.39
N GLU A 576 -21.05 19.42 15.42
CA GLU A 576 -19.59 19.43 15.52
C GLU A 576 -19.07 20.22 16.73
N LEU A 577 -19.71 21.36 17.04
CA LEU A 577 -19.34 22.17 18.20
C LEU A 577 -19.70 21.45 19.50
N ALA A 578 -20.86 20.77 19.56
CA ALA A 578 -21.25 19.98 20.71
C ALA A 578 -20.26 18.83 20.98
N TYR A 579 -19.78 18.17 19.92
CA TYR A 579 -18.75 17.12 20.04
C TYR A 579 -17.42 17.66 20.53
N ARG A 580 -16.99 18.81 19.99
CA ARG A 580 -15.77 19.49 20.47
C ARG A 580 -15.88 19.87 21.95
N ARG A 581 -17.05 20.30 22.43
CA ARG A 581 -17.27 20.58 23.87
C ARG A 581 -17.18 19.33 24.72
N TYR A 582 -17.81 18.23 24.28
CA TYR A 582 -17.74 16.94 24.97
C TYR A 582 -16.29 16.43 25.05
N MET A 583 -15.57 16.45 23.93
CA MET A 583 -14.19 15.96 23.85
C MET A 583 -13.22 16.78 24.70
N ALA A 584 -13.38 18.10 24.71
CA ALA A 584 -12.57 18.98 25.56
C ALA A 584 -12.77 18.66 27.06
N ALA A 585 -13.98 18.25 27.45
CA ALA A 585 -14.32 17.91 28.83
C ALA A 585 -13.79 16.54 29.29
N CYS A 586 -13.54 15.60 28.37
CA CYS A 586 -12.90 14.30 28.66
C CYS A 586 -11.40 14.24 28.32
N GLY A 587 -10.80 15.36 27.89
CA GLY A 587 -9.37 15.47 27.59
C GLY A 587 -8.94 14.84 26.26
N VAL A 588 -9.90 14.62 25.34
CA VAL A 588 -9.64 14.10 23.99
C VAL A 588 -9.44 15.27 23.02
N SER A 589 -8.35 15.22 22.25
CA SER A 589 -7.98 16.32 21.34
C SER A 589 -8.39 16.13 19.88
N ARG A 590 -8.77 14.91 19.46
CA ARG A 590 -9.09 14.59 18.05
C ARG A 590 -10.37 13.78 17.91
N LEU A 591 -11.23 14.20 16.98
CA LEU A 591 -12.48 13.53 16.64
C LEU A 591 -12.15 12.35 15.71
N GLY A 592 -11.73 11.24 16.30
CA GLY A 592 -11.52 9.98 15.57
C GLY A 592 -12.83 9.27 15.23
N ARG A 593 -12.79 8.29 14.33
CA ARG A 593 -13.98 7.58 13.81
C ARG A 593 -14.81 6.89 14.90
N ILE A 594 -14.17 6.21 15.85
CA ILE A 594 -14.85 5.54 16.98
C ILE A 594 -15.56 6.54 17.89
N ILE A 595 -14.87 7.65 18.19
CA ILE A 595 -15.42 8.71 19.04
C ILE A 595 -16.59 9.40 18.32
N ARG A 596 -16.42 9.66 17.01
CA ARG A 596 -17.49 10.20 16.16
C ARG A 596 -18.69 9.25 16.12
N TRP A 597 -18.48 7.95 15.91
CA TRP A 597 -19.56 6.96 15.90
C TRP A 597 -20.31 6.91 17.23
N ALA A 598 -19.60 6.91 18.37
CA ALA A 598 -20.23 6.92 19.68
C ALA A 598 -21.03 8.20 19.95
N LEU A 599 -20.51 9.35 19.52
CA LEU A 599 -21.19 10.64 19.64
C LEU A 599 -22.38 10.77 18.67
N ASP A 600 -22.25 10.29 17.42
CA ASP A 600 -23.33 10.24 16.42
C ASP A 600 -24.44 9.29 16.85
N ALA A 601 -24.12 8.14 17.43
CA ALA A 601 -25.10 7.21 17.99
C ALA A 601 -25.87 7.87 19.15
N ALA A 602 -25.17 8.53 20.07
CA ALA A 602 -25.80 9.23 21.19
C ALA A 602 -26.64 10.44 20.73
N MET A 603 -26.18 11.20 19.73
CA MET A 603 -26.93 12.32 19.17
C MET A 603 -28.16 11.83 18.40
N THR A 604 -28.03 10.76 17.63
CA THR A 604 -29.17 10.12 16.94
C THR A 604 -30.20 9.61 17.94
N GLU A 605 -29.77 8.98 19.03
CA GLU A 605 -30.68 8.55 20.12
C GLU A 605 -31.45 9.73 20.72
N LEU A 606 -30.78 10.87 20.97
CA LEU A 606 -31.43 12.08 21.47
C LEU A 606 -32.47 12.66 20.49
N ILE A 607 -32.19 12.57 19.18
CA ILE A 607 -33.08 13.03 18.12
C ILE A 607 -34.30 12.10 18.00
N GLU A 608 -34.08 10.79 17.97
CA GLU A 608 -35.14 9.78 17.91
C GLU A 608 -36.03 9.79 19.16
N ALA A 609 -35.44 10.04 20.34
CA ALA A 609 -36.17 10.21 21.59
C ALA A 609 -36.91 11.56 21.68
N GLY A 610 -36.78 12.45 20.68
CA GLY A 610 -37.40 13.78 20.67
C GLY A 610 -36.87 14.74 21.73
N ARG A 611 -35.71 14.45 22.33
CA ARG A 611 -35.04 15.29 23.32
C ARG A 611 -34.18 16.38 22.68
N VAL A 612 -33.74 16.17 21.44
CA VAL A 612 -33.02 17.14 20.61
C VAL A 612 -33.71 17.21 19.24
N VAL A 613 -33.78 18.40 18.66
CA VAL A 613 -34.28 18.64 17.31
C VAL A 613 -33.09 19.01 16.44
N ALA A 614 -32.90 18.27 15.35
CA ALA A 614 -31.94 18.61 14.31
C ALA A 614 -32.64 19.44 13.21
N LEU A 615 -32.08 20.61 12.94
CA LEU A 615 -32.50 21.51 11.87
C LEU A 615 -31.57 21.28 10.68
N ASP A 616 -32.18 21.14 9.51
CA ASP A 616 -31.50 21.16 8.23
C ASP A 616 -31.21 22.63 7.92
N ASP A 617 -29.99 23.04 8.25
CA ASP A 617 -29.44 24.38 8.07
C ASP A 617 -28.41 24.35 6.93
N GLY A 618 -28.72 23.63 5.85
CA GLY A 618 -27.78 23.33 4.75
C GLY A 618 -26.84 22.17 5.05
N ALA A 619 -27.26 21.26 5.94
CA ALA A 619 -26.41 20.19 6.44
C ALA A 619 -26.42 18.98 5.49
N VAL A 620 -25.23 18.59 5.02
CA VAL A 620 -25.04 17.38 4.19
C VAL A 620 -25.00 16.12 5.07
N ASP A 621 -24.65 16.27 6.34
CA ASP A 621 -24.55 15.20 7.34
C ASP A 621 -24.94 15.69 8.75
N LEU A 622 -25.11 14.75 9.68
CA LEU A 622 -25.47 15.05 11.08
C LEU A 622 -24.44 15.96 11.77
N LEU A 623 -23.16 15.85 11.41
CA LEU A 623 -22.08 16.64 12.02
C LEU A 623 -22.24 18.14 11.73
N ARG A 624 -22.75 18.47 10.53
CA ARG A 624 -23.05 19.86 10.14
C ARG A 624 -24.49 20.28 10.43
N ALA A 625 -25.33 19.41 10.99
CA ALA A 625 -26.67 19.77 11.40
C ALA A 625 -26.65 20.78 12.56
N THR A 626 -27.63 21.67 12.59
CA THR A 626 -27.86 22.57 13.73
C THR A 626 -28.77 21.85 14.71
N VAL A 627 -28.31 21.63 15.94
CA VAL A 627 -29.05 20.94 17.00
C VAL A 627 -29.53 21.91 18.07
N ARG A 628 -30.75 21.69 18.56
CA ARG A 628 -31.37 22.46 19.66
C ARG A 628 -32.26 21.57 20.52
N LEU A 629 -32.64 22.03 21.71
CA LEU A 629 -33.72 21.40 22.46
C LEU A 629 -35.11 21.81 21.89
N PRO A 630 -36.17 21.00 22.09
CA PRO A 630 -37.53 21.31 21.63
C PRO A 630 -38.09 22.65 22.09
N ASP A 631 -37.71 23.11 23.29
CA ASP A 631 -38.13 24.37 23.92
C ASP A 631 -37.26 25.59 23.54
N GLN A 632 -36.14 25.38 22.86
CA GLN A 632 -35.31 26.45 22.31
C GLN A 632 -35.87 26.94 20.96
N PRO A 633 -35.73 28.24 20.63
CA PRO A 633 -36.12 28.77 19.33
C PRO A 633 -35.23 28.22 18.21
N ASP A 634 -35.71 28.20 16.96
CA ASP A 634 -34.95 27.66 15.81
C ASP A 634 -33.67 28.45 15.51
N VAL A 635 -33.66 29.75 15.78
CA VAL A 635 -32.52 30.64 15.56
C VAL A 635 -32.35 31.58 16.75
N THR A 636 -31.14 31.67 17.29
CA THR A 636 -30.80 32.61 18.38
C THR A 636 -29.59 33.45 18.01
N LEU A 637 -29.81 34.74 17.72
CA LEU A 637 -28.75 35.67 17.37
C LEU A 637 -27.97 36.13 18.60
N ARG A 638 -26.68 35.82 18.65
CA ARG A 638 -25.78 36.11 19.78
C ARG A 638 -24.44 36.64 19.29
N GLN A 639 -23.66 37.21 20.20
CA GLN A 639 -22.25 37.53 19.93
C GLN A 639 -21.47 36.23 19.64
N PRO A 640 -20.34 36.27 18.91
CA PRO A 640 -19.59 35.06 18.59
C PRO A 640 -19.01 34.33 19.81
N GLY A 641 -18.59 35.07 20.85
CA GLY A 641 -17.84 34.49 21.97
C GLY A 641 -16.48 33.93 21.50
N ASP A 642 -16.21 32.66 21.81
CA ASP A 642 -15.01 31.92 21.38
C ASP A 642 -15.19 31.14 20.06
N ARG A 643 -16.37 31.26 19.42
CA ARG A 643 -16.72 30.57 18.18
C ARG A 643 -16.09 31.27 16.97
N ASP A 644 -15.59 30.49 16.02
CA ASP A 644 -15.26 31.00 14.69
C ASP A 644 -16.48 30.96 13.76
N LEU A 645 -16.36 31.60 12.58
CA LEU A 645 -17.46 31.69 11.60
C LEU A 645 -18.00 30.30 11.19
N LEU A 646 -17.14 29.28 11.17
CA LEU A 646 -17.51 27.91 10.80
C LEU A 646 -18.21 27.15 11.94
N ALA A 647 -18.07 27.59 13.19
CA ALA A 647 -18.75 27.03 14.34
C ALA A 647 -20.10 27.69 14.64
N ILE A 648 -20.55 28.64 13.81
CA ILE A 648 -21.82 29.36 13.97
C ILE A 648 -22.84 28.80 12.96
N PRO A 649 -24.06 28.43 13.40
CA PRO A 649 -25.11 27.96 12.51
C PRO A 649 -25.37 28.93 11.34
N PRO A 650 -25.50 28.44 10.09
CA PRO A 650 -25.82 29.27 8.93
C PRO A 650 -27.05 30.17 9.14
N SER A 651 -28.11 29.66 9.77
CA SER A 651 -29.30 30.42 10.14
C SER A 651 -29.02 31.58 11.11
N GLU A 652 -28.09 31.42 12.06
CA GLU A 652 -27.63 32.49 12.97
C GLU A 652 -26.88 33.58 12.17
N VAL A 653 -26.08 33.19 11.17
CA VAL A 653 -25.39 34.13 10.25
C VAL A 653 -26.39 34.87 9.35
N GLN A 654 -27.40 34.19 8.80
CA GLN A 654 -28.46 34.82 8.01
C GLN A 654 -29.26 35.85 8.83
N ALA A 655 -29.56 35.55 10.09
CA ALA A 655 -30.21 36.49 11.01
C ALA A 655 -29.36 37.75 11.24
N LEU A 656 -28.04 37.58 11.40
CA LEU A 656 -27.10 38.71 11.49
C LEU A 656 -27.08 39.55 10.21
N ILE A 657 -27.04 38.92 9.03
CA ILE A 657 -27.05 39.63 7.73
C ILE A 657 -28.30 40.52 7.61
N ARG A 658 -29.47 40.00 8.01
CA ARG A 658 -30.71 40.79 8.05
C ARG A 658 -30.62 41.96 9.04
N GLN A 659 -30.07 41.74 10.25
CA GLN A 659 -29.90 42.81 11.23
C GLN A 659 -28.91 43.90 10.79
N LEU A 660 -27.91 43.56 9.96
CA LEU A 660 -26.96 44.52 9.39
C LEU A 660 -27.55 45.34 8.22
N GLY A 661 -28.82 45.15 7.88
CA GLY A 661 -29.50 45.85 6.79
C GLY A 661 -29.14 45.31 5.40
N LEU A 662 -28.66 44.07 5.32
CA LEU A 662 -28.25 43.41 4.08
C LEU A 662 -29.28 42.36 3.60
N GLY A 663 -30.55 42.49 4.02
CA GLY A 663 -31.61 41.54 3.71
C GLY A 663 -31.88 41.37 2.22
N GLU A 664 -31.88 42.46 1.44
CA GLU A 664 -32.08 42.39 -0.02
C GLU A 664 -30.98 41.59 -0.74
N ALA A 665 -29.74 41.67 -0.25
CA ALA A 665 -28.61 40.91 -0.80
C ALA A 665 -28.69 39.42 -0.43
N LEU A 666 -29.18 39.11 0.79
CA LEU A 666 -29.46 37.75 1.21
C LEU A 666 -30.56 37.12 0.34
N ASP A 667 -31.66 37.83 0.13
CA ASP A 667 -32.80 37.33 -0.67
C ASP A 667 -32.44 37.22 -2.17
N ALA A 668 -31.46 38.00 -2.65
CA ALA A 668 -30.90 37.89 -3.99
C ALA A 668 -29.89 36.73 -4.15
N GLY A 669 -29.52 36.04 -3.07
CA GLY A 669 -28.60 34.89 -3.12
C GLY A 669 -27.14 35.26 -3.37
N ALA A 670 -26.73 36.53 -3.16
CA ALA A 670 -25.33 36.94 -3.34
C ALA A 670 -24.93 38.13 -2.45
N LEU A 671 -23.78 38.03 -1.78
CA LEU A 671 -23.14 39.14 -1.06
C LEU A 671 -21.93 39.67 -1.83
N ASP A 672 -21.86 40.99 -1.99
CA ASP A 672 -20.66 41.64 -2.53
C ASP A 672 -19.50 41.66 -1.50
N GLU A 673 -18.29 42.02 -1.93
CA GLU A 673 -17.14 42.06 -1.02
C GLU A 673 -17.33 43.03 0.15
N ALA A 674 -18.05 44.14 -0.04
CA ALA A 674 -18.27 45.13 0.99
C ALA A 674 -19.20 44.59 2.09
N ALA A 675 -20.27 43.90 1.69
CA ALA A 675 -21.20 43.21 2.58
C ALA A 675 -20.51 42.07 3.34
N LYS A 676 -19.70 41.24 2.65
CA LYS A 676 -18.90 40.19 3.30
C LYS A 676 -17.96 40.74 4.37
N ARG A 677 -17.25 41.84 4.07
CA ARG A 677 -16.38 42.51 5.05
C ARG A 677 -17.15 43.07 6.24
N ARG A 678 -18.38 43.57 6.02
CA ARG A 678 -19.26 44.08 7.09
C ARG A 678 -19.79 42.97 8.00
N VAL A 679 -20.03 41.77 7.49
CA VAL A 679 -20.37 40.60 8.30
C VAL A 679 -19.15 40.12 9.10
N LEU A 680 -17.96 40.08 8.48
CA LEU A 680 -16.72 39.65 9.15
C LEU A 680 -16.27 40.60 10.26
N SER A 681 -16.50 41.92 10.12
CA SER A 681 -16.15 42.88 11.15
C SER A 681 -16.94 42.67 12.44
N PHE A 682 -18.19 42.21 12.35
CA PHE A 682 -18.99 41.81 13.51
C PHE A 682 -18.35 40.65 14.28
N TYR A 683 -17.72 39.73 13.55
CA TYR A 683 -16.98 38.60 14.11
C TYR A 683 -15.54 38.94 14.50
N GLY A 684 -15.17 40.22 14.55
CA GLY A 684 -13.83 40.67 14.93
C GLY A 684 -12.74 40.31 13.92
N ARG A 685 -13.10 40.00 12.67
CA ARG A 685 -12.16 39.62 11.60
C ARG A 685 -12.03 40.72 10.55
N SER A 686 -10.80 41.15 10.28
CA SER A 686 -10.50 42.21 9.30
C SER A 686 -10.14 41.70 7.90
N ALA A 687 -9.75 40.42 7.77
CA ALA A 687 -9.31 39.82 6.52
C ALA A 687 -10.38 38.93 5.89
N LEU A 688 -10.76 39.21 4.63
CA LEU A 688 -11.60 38.36 3.80
C LEU A 688 -10.72 37.26 3.17
N THR A 689 -10.61 36.12 3.85
CA THR A 689 -9.92 34.95 3.29
C THR A 689 -10.79 34.21 2.27
N LYS A 690 -10.18 33.43 1.38
CA LYS A 690 -10.93 32.60 0.40
C LYS A 690 -11.93 31.66 1.08
N ALA A 691 -11.55 31.06 2.22
CA ALA A 691 -12.40 30.17 3.01
C ALA A 691 -13.59 30.92 3.63
N ALA A 692 -13.36 32.12 4.19
CA ALA A 692 -14.42 32.95 4.75
C ALA A 692 -15.39 33.46 3.67
N SER A 693 -14.90 33.80 2.47
CA SER A 693 -15.76 34.16 1.34
C SER A 693 -16.64 32.98 0.95
N ARG A 694 -16.06 31.80 0.70
CA ARG A 694 -16.83 30.61 0.33
C ARG A 694 -17.89 30.27 1.37
N THR A 695 -17.55 30.32 2.66
CA THR A 695 -18.51 30.07 3.75
C THR A 695 -19.70 31.04 3.70
N LEU A 696 -19.46 32.34 3.47
CA LEU A 696 -20.54 33.33 3.36
C LEU A 696 -21.35 33.16 2.07
N ASP A 697 -20.73 32.72 0.98
CA ASP A 697 -21.41 32.39 -0.26
C ASP A 697 -22.35 31.18 -0.06
N ASP A 698 -21.87 30.13 0.62
CA ASP A 698 -22.65 28.93 0.95
C ASP A 698 -23.84 29.26 1.87
N VAL A 699 -23.64 30.13 2.87
CA VAL A 699 -24.70 30.59 3.79
C VAL A 699 -25.82 31.34 3.06
N VAL A 700 -25.49 32.09 2.02
CA VAL A 700 -26.44 32.95 1.29
C VAL A 700 -27.14 32.17 0.15
N ALA A 701 -26.49 31.15 -0.38
CA ALA A 701 -27.09 30.25 -1.37
C ALA A 701 -28.21 29.38 -0.78
N TYR A 702 -28.28 29.24 0.55
CA TYR A 702 -29.29 28.43 1.22
C TYR A 702 -30.65 29.16 1.37
N PRO A 703 -31.78 28.55 0.95
CA PRO A 703 -33.10 29.19 1.05
C PRO A 703 -33.50 29.46 2.50
N ALA A 704 -33.97 30.68 2.77
CA ALA A 704 -34.27 31.12 4.13
C ALA A 704 -35.35 30.27 4.82
N GLY A 705 -34.98 29.62 5.94
CA GLY A 705 -35.88 28.94 6.85
C GLY A 705 -35.35 27.56 7.25
N ALA A 706 -35.04 27.39 8.55
CA ALA A 706 -34.66 26.09 9.11
C ALA A 706 -35.82 25.10 8.95
N LYS A 707 -35.64 24.06 8.13
CA LYS A 707 -36.58 22.93 8.07
C LYS A 707 -36.12 21.85 9.03
N ALA A 708 -37.04 21.10 9.61
CA ALA A 708 -36.67 19.93 10.41
C ALA A 708 -35.92 18.93 9.51
N HIS A 709 -34.72 18.52 9.93
CA HIS A 709 -33.95 17.51 9.21
C HIS A 709 -34.64 16.16 9.36
N THR A 710 -35.04 15.56 8.23
CA THR A 710 -35.56 14.19 8.22
C THR A 710 -34.43 13.27 7.75
N PRO A 711 -33.89 12.39 8.61
CA PRO A 711 -32.79 11.50 8.21
C PRO A 711 -33.23 10.56 7.07
N PRO A 712 -32.33 10.21 6.13
CA PRO A 712 -32.67 9.32 5.02
C PRO A 712 -32.91 7.89 5.52
N GLY A 713 -34.18 7.46 5.53
CA GLY A 713 -34.61 6.07 5.34
C GLY A 713 -34.13 5.01 6.35
N GLY A 714 -34.56 5.11 7.61
CA GLY A 714 -34.66 3.95 8.50
C GLY A 714 -35.97 3.19 8.26
N ARG A 715 -35.90 1.87 8.01
CA ARG A 715 -37.09 1.01 7.92
C ARG A 715 -37.91 1.15 9.20
N VAL A 716 -39.11 1.72 9.10
CA VAL A 716 -40.15 1.60 10.12
C VAL A 716 -40.60 0.13 10.11
N SER A 717 -40.22 -0.62 11.13
CA SER A 717 -40.92 -1.85 11.47
C SER A 717 -42.24 -1.46 12.11
N ASP A 718 -43.33 -1.58 11.35
CA ASP A 718 -44.68 -1.52 11.90
C ASP A 718 -44.85 -2.61 12.97
N THR A 719 -44.81 -2.18 14.22
CA THR A 719 -45.46 -2.83 15.34
C THR A 719 -46.04 -1.74 16.22
N THR A 720 -47.17 -1.15 15.80
CA THR A 720 -48.51 -1.33 16.40
C THR A 720 -49.52 -0.52 15.61
#